data_AF-A0AAY5EXB9-F1
#
_entry.id   AF-A0AAY5EXB9-F1
#
_cell.length_a   1.000
_cell.length_b   1.000
_cell.length_c   1.000
_cell.angle_alpha   90.00
_cell.angle_beta   90.00
_cell.angle_gamma   90.00
#
_symmetry.space_group_name_H-M   'P 1'
#
loop_
_entity.id
_entity.type
_entity.pdbx_description
1 polymer ?
#
loop_
_entity_poly.entity_id
_entity_poly.type
_entity_poly.pdbx_seq_one_letter_code
_entity_poly.pdbx_strand_id
1 'polypeptide(L)'
;MTAQPLQKPINAFYRNVSADGRYTTFDGLGFRFTGPCTYILAKVCDGAGKLADFTVEVRNDVAENASSSPIQQVTVDMQAVRVTFLRGHRHRAMVNGIWTSLPLTLDGDAVSISTRGSATVLQTHFNLSVSYAASGAVQVTAPAPYASELCGLCSNSVRLPSDGSAWALGWSRRSVYWPCEERPLPVACPEAEGAVYRSRALCGLLLARPGPFSHCAAALGVAGVFRSCVSEMCATRGDPHTFCRVLQDFASTCNQAGVPVTGWRNSTYCPDCGAHGHLSICSGNCPAVCSGADAPEDCGNCEERCECDEGYLLSGGRCVPAEDCGCWADGQHYEKGQTFMEADCGAQCICVGHSNIQCSETSCLDGEVCGVKDGVVGCFPSSPVTCSTYGDPHYITFDGKAYSFRGTCNYTMVTTCGGGKVPFTLTARNERHLGSASSTLNSVALAVDGLHLLIRKNKLVYVSEVSLPYSHSTSINVSRKDPYVQVDTNFGLRVLFDGNERVFVQVDERHKGRICGLCGTYSGSQFDDFLTPNGTIVPYPHDFASSWNTQDKDWTCSDGPPDDPLCPPELDREAYEECSKLFGDTFKACHWFVPPQIFMSSCMRDHCSTAGDRTRLCASLQSYVAACEVAEVFLGDWWQETVCAPTPSPTTSSPPTATVKNLMNDFTGCPWSCDFDQGECGWEQLIQDSFNWTRWSGPTPSEYTGPTSDHTTGRGFYIYTEGDGVYRGDSARMMSPVCHSSGPQCISFWYHMYGALGIALNIYQLEINHATKIWSRANNHGDQWHHAQIQINSGGPFQVIVEGIRGVDARSDVGLDDVTVTRGLCPKPQPPSPFTTSGTCTMNCDFDNDLCSWTQLVTDVFDWTRQSGSTPTAMTGPSSDHTTGSGHYLYIEGDSATHGDTARLLSDECSVLQPQCLQFWYHMYGSSWTMGLTVYLLHGNVAREIWRRREDQGNTWHRALVDFTPQHNFKILFEGRRGQNAESDVAVDDVSLYRGHCADLINDVTHTPNNDWLPETTPVKGQTTVAPVWNTVEPAQTAAPKPVNTTRSSVCTVACDFDNDLCSWTQLVTDVFDWTRQSGSTPTAMTGPSSDHTTGS
;
A
#
# COMPACT_ATOMS: atom_id res chain seq x y z
N MET A 1 52.70 6.10 49.29
CA MET A 1 51.51 5.22 49.21
C MET A 1 50.28 6.08 49.36
N THR A 2 49.48 6.21 48.30
CA THR A 2 48.09 6.69 48.31
C THR A 2 47.52 6.27 46.95
N ALA A 3 46.57 5.33 46.94
CA ALA A 3 46.00 4.82 45.69
C ALA A 3 44.82 5.68 45.26
N GLN A 4 44.74 6.01 43.96
CA GLN A 4 43.49 6.45 43.35
C GLN A 4 42.59 5.22 43.09
N PRO A 5 41.25 5.36 43.17
CA PRO A 5 40.34 4.25 42.90
C PRO A 5 40.36 3.86 41.41
N LEU A 6 40.20 2.55 41.16
CA LEU A 6 40.15 1.98 39.80
C LEU A 6 38.87 2.41 39.08
N GLN A 7 39.02 3.18 38.01
CA GLN A 7 37.94 3.48 37.07
C GLN A 7 37.73 2.27 36.15
N LYS A 8 36.55 1.65 36.20
CA LYS A 8 36.21 0.50 35.34
C LYS A 8 36.12 0.94 33.86
N PRO A 9 36.56 0.11 32.89
CA PRO A 9 36.33 0.37 31.48
C PRO A 9 34.84 0.21 31.15
N ILE A 10 34.25 1.23 30.52
CA ILE A 10 32.86 1.21 30.03
C ILE A 10 32.92 0.91 28.53
N ASN A 11 32.69 -0.36 28.16
CA ASN A 11 32.93 -0.85 26.79
C ASN A 11 31.66 -0.98 25.91
N ALA A 12 30.51 -0.51 26.37
CA ALA A 12 29.26 -0.49 25.59
C ALA A 12 28.39 0.72 25.96
N PHE A 13 27.69 1.27 24.97
CA PHE A 13 26.73 2.35 25.16
C PHE A 13 25.32 1.76 25.09
N TYR A 14 24.56 1.90 26.18
CA TYR A 14 23.18 1.42 26.33
C TYR A 14 22.26 2.63 26.48
N ARG A 15 21.12 2.70 25.79
CA ARG A 15 20.11 3.75 25.99
C ARG A 15 18.68 3.26 25.80
N ASN A 16 17.76 3.99 26.42
CA ASN A 16 16.35 3.63 26.57
C ASN A 16 15.44 4.74 26.00
N VAL A 17 14.35 4.31 25.37
CA VAL A 17 13.19 5.12 25.00
C VAL A 17 11.97 4.49 25.68
N SER A 18 11.27 5.25 26.53
CA SER A 18 10.11 4.78 27.27
C SER A 18 8.79 5.12 26.58
N ALA A 19 7.75 4.35 26.90
CA ALA A 19 6.44 4.43 26.24
C ALA A 19 5.65 5.73 26.52
N ASP A 20 6.11 6.56 27.45
CA ASP A 20 5.62 7.92 27.72
C ASP A 20 6.23 8.97 26.76
N GLY A 21 7.00 8.56 25.75
CA GLY A 21 7.66 9.46 24.80
C GLY A 21 8.92 10.13 25.36
N ARG A 22 9.59 9.55 26.38
CA ARG A 22 10.89 10.03 26.85
C ARG A 22 12.02 9.30 26.12
N TYR A 23 12.96 10.06 25.57
CA TYR A 23 14.10 9.58 24.80
C TYR A 23 15.40 9.93 25.53
N THR A 24 16.41 9.05 25.43
CA THR A 24 17.75 9.29 25.99
C THR A 24 18.84 9.07 24.93
N THR A 25 19.68 10.07 24.66
CA THR A 25 20.80 10.01 23.70
C THR A 25 22.00 9.24 24.26
N PHE A 26 22.89 8.71 23.40
CA PHE A 26 24.06 7.88 23.77
C PHE A 26 25.08 8.56 24.69
N ASP A 27 25.07 9.89 24.79
CA ASP A 27 25.85 10.69 25.74
C ASP A 27 25.11 10.92 27.08
N GLY A 28 23.79 10.79 27.11
CA GLY A 28 22.95 10.76 28.33
C GLY A 28 21.99 11.93 28.47
N LEU A 29 21.71 12.70 27.41
CA LEU A 29 20.74 13.78 27.43
C LEU A 29 19.32 13.22 27.26
N GLY A 30 18.41 13.66 28.13
CA GLY A 30 17.00 13.29 28.09
C GLY A 30 16.15 14.36 27.41
N PHE A 31 15.19 13.94 26.57
CA PHE A 31 14.14 14.82 26.04
C PHE A 31 12.80 14.09 25.98
N ARG A 32 11.69 14.83 25.90
CA ARG A 32 10.35 14.28 25.64
C ARG A 32 9.90 14.66 24.24
N PHE A 33 9.23 13.73 23.57
CA PHE A 33 8.69 13.91 22.24
C PHE A 33 7.57 12.90 21.99
N THR A 34 6.42 13.35 21.49
CA THR A 34 5.26 12.50 21.17
C THR A 34 4.66 12.94 19.83
N GLY A 35 5.20 12.42 18.74
CA GLY A 35 4.63 12.56 17.40
C GLY A 35 4.20 11.20 16.84
N PRO A 36 3.11 11.12 16.05
CA PRO A 36 2.62 9.87 15.46
C PRO A 36 3.19 9.61 14.05
N CYS A 37 4.51 9.44 13.95
CA CYS A 37 5.18 8.96 12.73
C CYS A 37 6.08 7.75 13.00
N THR A 38 6.78 7.30 11.96
CA THR A 38 7.99 6.48 12.07
C THR A 38 9.21 7.40 12.27
N TYR A 39 10.11 7.05 13.20
CA TYR A 39 11.34 7.79 13.52
C TYR A 39 12.56 6.88 13.58
N ILE A 40 13.73 7.39 13.20
CA ILE A 40 15.00 6.67 13.23
C ILE A 40 15.64 6.86 14.62
N LEU A 41 15.69 5.81 15.43
CA LEU A 41 16.38 5.83 16.72
C LEU A 41 17.90 5.90 16.55
N ALA A 42 18.43 5.01 15.71
CA ALA A 42 19.85 4.89 15.41
C ALA A 42 20.04 4.28 14.02
N LYS A 43 20.92 4.87 13.21
CA LYS A 43 21.50 4.27 12.01
C LYS A 43 22.96 4.64 11.88
N VAL A 44 23.70 3.94 11.04
CA VAL A 44 25.04 4.36 10.62
C VAL A 44 24.91 5.56 9.66
N CYS A 45 25.66 6.64 9.91
CA CYS A 45 25.73 7.79 9.00
C CYS A 45 27.08 7.89 8.30
N ASP A 46 28.17 7.71 9.04
CA ASP A 46 29.54 7.71 8.53
C ASP A 46 30.15 6.31 8.59
N GLY A 47 31.23 6.06 7.82
CA GLY A 47 31.96 4.79 7.88
C GLY A 47 31.62 3.76 6.80
N ALA A 48 31.10 4.19 5.63
CA ALA A 48 30.88 3.34 4.46
C ALA A 48 32.07 2.40 4.18
N GLY A 49 31.83 1.08 4.28
CA GLY A 49 32.85 0.03 4.06
C GLY A 49 33.76 -0.30 5.25
N LYS A 50 33.52 0.23 6.46
CA LYS A 50 34.31 -0.09 7.68
C LYS A 50 33.54 -0.82 8.79
N LEU A 51 32.24 -0.63 8.89
CA LEU A 51 31.36 -1.24 9.90
C LEU A 51 30.16 -1.92 9.21
N ALA A 52 29.50 -2.84 9.91
CA ALA A 52 28.24 -3.40 9.44
C ALA A 52 27.14 -2.34 9.57
N ASP A 53 26.44 -2.08 8.46
CA ASP A 53 25.37 -1.09 8.37
C ASP A 53 24.06 -1.61 8.98
N PHE A 54 23.27 -0.70 9.56
CA PHE A 54 21.94 -0.96 10.07
C PHE A 54 21.13 0.32 10.27
N THR A 55 19.80 0.19 10.30
CA THR A 55 18.86 1.23 10.73
C THR A 55 17.85 0.65 11.73
N VAL A 56 17.59 1.37 12.83
CA VAL A 56 16.54 1.06 13.81
C VAL A 56 15.46 2.14 13.73
N GLU A 57 14.27 1.76 13.28
CA GLU A 57 13.07 2.60 13.17
C GLU A 57 12.08 2.25 14.29
N VAL A 58 11.33 3.24 14.80
CA VAL A 58 10.16 3.02 15.67
C VAL A 58 8.96 3.78 15.14
N ARG A 59 7.76 3.20 15.23
CA ARG A 59 6.50 3.85 14.85
C ARG A 59 5.58 4.04 16.05
N ASN A 60 5.08 5.25 16.20
CA ASN A 60 4.18 5.68 17.27
C ASN A 60 2.72 5.73 16.78
N ASP A 61 1.76 5.71 17.72
CA ASP A 61 0.32 5.64 17.41
C ASP A 61 -0.46 6.96 17.48
N VAL A 62 -1.63 7.00 16.83
CA VAL A 62 -2.64 8.07 16.92
C VAL A 62 -3.78 7.61 17.83
N ALA A 63 -3.61 7.76 19.15
CA ALA A 63 -4.70 7.56 20.09
C ALA A 63 -5.53 8.85 20.23
N GLU A 64 -6.79 8.84 19.82
CA GLU A 64 -7.65 10.04 19.75
C GLU A 64 -7.92 10.71 21.12
N ASN A 65 -7.75 9.98 22.23
CA ASN A 65 -8.02 10.47 23.59
C ASN A 65 -6.91 10.14 24.63
N ALA A 66 -5.70 9.73 24.21
CA ALA A 66 -4.63 9.40 25.17
C ALA A 66 -3.56 10.51 25.29
N SER A 67 -3.05 10.70 26.51
CA SER A 67 -1.96 11.64 26.84
C SER A 67 -0.55 11.12 26.49
N SER A 68 -0.45 10.02 25.74
CA SER A 68 0.81 9.41 25.31
C SER A 68 0.58 8.61 24.02
N SER A 69 1.43 8.79 23.00
CA SER A 69 1.49 7.93 21.82
C SER A 69 2.49 6.80 22.07
N PRO A 70 2.05 5.56 22.36
CA PRO A 70 2.97 4.44 22.57
C PRO A 70 3.66 4.03 21.26
N ILE A 71 4.88 3.49 21.38
CA ILE A 71 5.53 2.77 20.29
C ILE A 71 4.75 1.49 20.01
N GLN A 72 4.28 1.30 18.78
CA GLN A 72 3.55 0.12 18.33
C GLN A 72 4.40 -0.87 17.52
N GLN A 73 5.48 -0.37 16.89
CA GLN A 73 6.33 -1.15 16.01
C GLN A 73 7.79 -0.72 16.16
N VAL A 74 8.71 -1.69 16.13
CA VAL A 74 10.16 -1.49 16.01
C VAL A 74 10.65 -2.25 14.79
N THR A 75 11.35 -1.58 13.88
CA THR A 75 11.93 -2.19 12.67
C THR A 75 13.45 -2.11 12.76
N VAL A 76 14.15 -3.22 12.51
CA VAL A 76 15.60 -3.28 12.37
C VAL A 76 15.92 -3.72 10.95
N ASP A 77 16.52 -2.83 10.18
CA ASP A 77 16.94 -3.07 8.80
C ASP A 77 18.47 -3.25 8.75
N MET A 78 18.94 -4.30 8.07
CA MET A 78 20.34 -4.66 7.91
C MET A 78 20.65 -5.00 6.43
N GLN A 79 20.02 -4.29 5.50
CA GLN A 79 20.14 -4.41 4.03
C GLN A 79 19.63 -5.72 3.42
N ALA A 80 20.13 -6.88 3.87
CA ALA A 80 19.70 -8.21 3.40
C ALA A 80 18.54 -8.80 4.23
N VAL A 81 18.42 -8.37 5.49
CA VAL A 81 17.43 -8.86 6.45
C VAL A 81 16.78 -7.67 7.17
N ARG A 82 15.45 -7.58 7.08
CA ARG A 82 14.61 -6.59 7.75
C ARG A 82 13.69 -7.28 8.74
N VAL A 83 13.87 -7.00 10.03
CA VAL A 83 13.13 -7.62 11.13
C VAL A 83 12.20 -6.60 11.79
N THR A 84 10.92 -6.94 11.91
CA THR A 84 9.90 -6.08 12.51
C THR A 84 9.27 -6.75 13.73
N PHE A 85 9.27 -6.04 14.85
CA PHE A 85 8.57 -6.39 16.08
C PHE A 85 7.33 -5.51 16.23
N LEU A 86 6.18 -6.11 16.54
CA LEU A 86 4.94 -5.39 16.85
C LEU A 86 4.60 -5.54 18.34
N ARG A 87 3.92 -4.53 18.89
CA ARG A 87 3.45 -4.53 20.29
C ARG A 87 2.54 -5.74 20.53
N GLY A 88 2.66 -6.35 21.72
CA GLY A 88 1.90 -7.54 22.08
C GLY A 88 2.36 -8.85 21.40
N HIS A 89 3.43 -8.85 20.59
CA HIS A 89 3.91 -10.06 19.92
C HIS A 89 5.33 -10.44 20.39
N ARG A 90 5.37 -11.32 21.40
CA ARG A 90 6.60 -11.81 22.07
C ARG A 90 7.18 -13.10 21.49
N HIS A 91 6.33 -13.90 20.86
CA HIS A 91 6.64 -15.26 20.39
C HIS A 91 6.74 -15.36 18.85
N ARG A 92 6.57 -14.25 18.14
CA ARG A 92 6.72 -14.12 16.69
C ARG A 92 7.28 -12.75 16.29
N ALA A 93 8.02 -12.71 15.21
CA ALA A 93 8.51 -11.48 14.56
C ALA A 93 8.29 -11.58 13.05
N MET A 94 8.22 -10.44 12.37
CA MET A 94 8.08 -10.41 10.91
C MET A 94 9.46 -10.21 10.27
N VAL A 95 9.88 -11.12 9.40
CA VAL A 95 11.21 -11.13 8.75
C VAL A 95 11.01 -11.03 7.24
N ASN A 96 11.56 -9.99 6.62
CA ASN A 96 11.38 -9.68 5.19
C ASN A 96 9.89 -9.68 4.75
N GLY A 97 8.98 -9.33 5.66
CA GLY A 97 7.52 -9.34 5.46
C GLY A 97 6.79 -10.59 5.99
N ILE A 98 7.50 -11.69 6.24
CA ILE A 98 6.91 -12.99 6.60
C ILE A 98 6.86 -13.18 8.13
N TRP A 99 5.70 -13.55 8.67
CA TRP A 99 5.56 -13.88 10.09
C TRP A 99 6.30 -15.18 10.45
N THR A 100 7.30 -15.07 11.34
CA THR A 100 8.12 -16.21 11.78
C THR A 100 8.05 -16.35 13.31
N SER A 101 7.97 -17.59 13.81
CA SER A 101 7.95 -17.88 15.26
C SER A 101 9.36 -17.75 15.87
N LEU A 102 9.42 -17.49 17.18
CA LEU A 102 10.66 -17.31 17.94
C LEU A 102 10.90 -18.45 18.96
N PRO A 103 12.17 -18.77 19.31
CA PRO A 103 13.41 -18.15 18.86
C PRO A 103 13.79 -18.51 17.41
N LEU A 104 14.56 -17.63 16.77
CA LEU A 104 14.95 -17.72 15.37
C LEU A 104 16.42 -17.30 15.20
N THR A 105 17.14 -17.97 14.30
CA THR A 105 18.44 -17.49 13.79
C THR A 105 18.43 -17.40 12.27
N LEU A 106 19.19 -16.45 11.73
CA LEU A 106 19.23 -16.08 10.31
C LEU A 106 20.69 -15.92 9.85
N ASP A 107 20.93 -16.08 8.55
CA ASP A 107 22.25 -15.99 7.90
C ASP A 107 23.37 -16.78 8.62
N GLY A 108 23.09 -18.05 8.96
CA GLY A 108 24.08 -18.93 9.59
C GLY A 108 24.48 -18.47 10.99
N ASP A 109 23.48 -18.14 11.82
CA ASP A 109 23.61 -17.56 13.16
C ASP A 109 24.23 -16.15 13.23
N ALA A 110 24.36 -15.45 12.08
CA ALA A 110 24.81 -14.06 12.02
C ALA A 110 23.82 -13.07 12.68
N VAL A 111 22.53 -13.41 12.73
CA VAL A 111 21.48 -12.71 13.48
C VAL A 111 20.71 -13.73 14.32
N SER A 112 20.44 -13.38 15.58
CA SER A 112 19.63 -14.16 16.51
C SER A 112 18.50 -13.33 17.09
N ILE A 113 17.31 -13.93 17.23
CA ILE A 113 16.10 -13.26 17.71
C ILE A 113 15.45 -14.17 18.77
N SER A 114 15.27 -13.66 19.99
CA SER A 114 14.78 -14.45 21.12
C SER A 114 14.03 -13.61 22.15
N THR A 115 13.12 -14.22 22.88
CA THR A 115 12.42 -13.58 24.01
C THR A 115 13.31 -13.64 25.27
N ARG A 116 13.52 -12.52 25.95
CA ARG A 116 14.31 -12.44 27.20
C ARG A 116 13.56 -11.56 28.21
N GLY A 117 12.94 -12.19 29.21
CA GLY A 117 12.01 -11.50 30.11
C GLY A 117 10.78 -11.01 29.35
N SER A 118 10.30 -9.81 29.67
CA SER A 118 9.14 -9.16 29.03
C SER A 118 9.43 -8.51 27.66
N ALA A 119 10.62 -8.79 27.07
CA ALA A 119 11.09 -8.17 25.83
C ALA A 119 11.50 -9.19 24.76
N THR A 120 11.21 -8.85 23.51
CA THR A 120 11.79 -9.50 22.33
C THR A 120 13.13 -8.85 22.02
N VAL A 121 14.18 -9.64 21.81
CA VAL A 121 15.57 -9.16 21.63
C VAL A 121 16.14 -9.68 20.32
N LEU A 122 16.59 -8.76 19.47
CA LEU A 122 17.51 -9.02 18.36
C LEU A 122 18.95 -8.85 18.86
N GLN A 123 19.83 -9.78 18.47
CA GLN A 123 21.28 -9.68 18.71
C GLN A 123 22.05 -10.18 17.48
N THR A 124 22.97 -9.36 16.97
CA THR A 124 23.81 -9.68 15.81
C THR A 124 25.20 -10.17 16.21
N HIS A 125 25.88 -10.87 15.29
CA HIS A 125 27.29 -11.27 15.46
C HIS A 125 28.25 -10.09 15.66
N PHE A 126 27.91 -8.90 15.14
CA PHE A 126 28.66 -7.65 15.37
C PHE A 126 28.29 -6.94 16.67
N ASN A 127 27.52 -7.57 17.56
CA ASN A 127 27.13 -7.08 18.89
C ASN A 127 26.25 -5.81 18.90
N LEU A 128 25.50 -5.55 17.82
CA LEU A 128 24.28 -4.75 17.94
C LEU A 128 23.25 -5.58 18.70
N SER A 129 22.55 -4.95 19.65
CA SER A 129 21.34 -5.51 20.24
C SER A 129 20.23 -4.48 20.34
N VAL A 130 19.03 -4.88 19.93
CA VAL A 130 17.80 -4.10 20.00
C VAL A 130 16.78 -4.93 20.76
N SER A 131 16.23 -4.38 21.85
CA SER A 131 15.21 -5.05 22.66
C SER A 131 13.96 -4.19 22.79
N TYR A 132 12.80 -4.79 22.55
CA TYR A 132 11.49 -4.16 22.64
C TYR A 132 10.66 -4.86 23.72
N ALA A 133 10.35 -4.13 24.80
CA ALA A 133 9.54 -4.59 25.91
C ALA A 133 8.04 -4.32 25.66
N ALA A 134 7.16 -5.20 26.14
CA ALA A 134 5.72 -5.08 25.90
C ALA A 134 5.08 -3.79 26.49
N SER A 135 5.70 -3.20 27.50
CA SER A 135 5.36 -1.86 28.00
C SER A 135 5.37 -0.78 26.91
N GLY A 136 6.11 -1.02 25.83
CA GLY A 136 6.38 -0.08 24.73
C GLY A 136 7.81 0.49 24.79
N ALA A 137 8.63 0.11 25.78
CA ALA A 137 9.99 0.60 25.91
C ALA A 137 10.95 -0.07 24.91
N VAL A 138 11.82 0.72 24.29
CA VAL A 138 12.82 0.27 23.32
C VAL A 138 14.22 0.61 23.82
N GLN A 139 15.08 -0.39 23.93
CA GLN A 139 16.49 -0.22 24.23
C GLN A 139 17.35 -0.61 23.03
N VAL A 140 18.30 0.27 22.69
CA VAL A 140 19.33 0.03 21.66
C VAL A 140 20.69 0.01 22.35
N THR A 141 21.50 -0.99 22.01
CA THR A 141 22.86 -1.17 22.54
C THR A 141 23.80 -1.41 21.36
N ALA A 142 24.80 -0.54 21.20
CA ALA A 142 25.81 -0.62 20.15
C ALA A 142 27.23 -0.70 20.76
N PRO A 143 28.18 -1.42 20.12
CA PRO A 143 29.53 -1.54 20.63
C PRO A 143 30.34 -0.27 20.34
N ALA A 144 31.39 -0.04 21.16
CA ALA A 144 32.17 1.20 21.16
C ALA A 144 32.69 1.72 19.79
N PRO A 145 33.03 0.90 18.76
CA PRO A 145 33.44 1.41 17.45
C PRO A 145 32.39 2.28 16.72
N TYR A 146 31.11 2.16 17.08
CA TYR A 146 30.01 2.92 16.49
C TYR A 146 29.78 4.30 17.15
N ALA A 147 30.51 4.65 18.21
CA ALA A 147 30.21 5.81 19.05
C ALA A 147 30.35 7.19 18.35
N SER A 148 31.12 7.28 17.28
CA SER A 148 31.24 8.48 16.42
C SER A 148 30.45 8.38 15.11
N GLU A 149 29.99 7.18 14.74
CA GLU A 149 29.45 6.90 13.40
C GLU A 149 27.90 6.80 13.38
N LEU A 150 27.24 6.77 14.55
CA LEU A 150 25.79 6.65 14.68
C LEU A 150 25.06 8.00 14.72
N CYS A 151 24.02 8.09 13.91
CA CYS A 151 23.08 9.20 13.86
C CYS A 151 21.63 8.70 14.11
N GLY A 152 20.68 9.60 14.36
CA GLY A 152 19.32 9.25 14.82
C GLY A 152 18.93 9.97 16.12
N LEU A 153 17.70 9.75 16.59
CA LEU A 153 17.18 10.32 17.84
C LEU A 153 18.07 10.04 19.06
N CYS A 154 18.77 8.91 19.07
CA CYS A 154 19.66 8.50 20.17
C CYS A 154 21.12 8.96 19.98
N SER A 155 21.49 9.71 18.93
CA SER A 155 22.88 10.08 18.64
C SER A 155 23.53 10.99 19.70
N ASN A 156 24.87 11.01 19.73
CA ASN A 156 25.66 11.91 20.57
C ASN A 156 25.60 13.34 20.00
N SER A 157 25.09 14.32 20.76
CA SER A 157 24.77 15.65 20.23
C SER A 157 24.99 16.78 21.26
N VAL A 158 26.05 17.57 21.03
CA VAL A 158 26.54 18.63 21.93
C VAL A 158 25.60 19.86 22.02
N ARG A 159 24.48 19.89 21.27
CA ARG A 159 23.50 21.00 21.27
C ARG A 159 22.07 20.51 20.98
N LEU A 160 21.29 20.26 22.03
CA LEU A 160 19.83 20.10 21.92
C LEU A 160 19.12 21.45 22.16
N PRO A 161 18.07 21.80 21.36
CA PRO A 161 17.11 22.84 21.71
C PRO A 161 16.29 22.48 22.96
N SER A 162 15.72 23.48 23.63
CA SER A 162 15.00 23.32 24.91
C SER A 162 13.66 22.58 24.85
N ASP A 163 13.18 22.20 23.66
CA ASP A 163 11.92 21.50 23.42
C ASP A 163 12.09 20.10 22.80
N GLY A 164 13.31 19.71 22.42
CA GLY A 164 13.65 18.44 21.75
C GLY A 164 12.96 18.17 20.39
N SER A 165 11.99 18.99 19.99
CA SER A 165 10.96 18.59 19.03
C SER A 165 11.41 18.83 17.59
N ALA A 166 12.05 19.97 17.31
CA ALA A 166 12.67 20.22 16.01
C ALA A 166 13.80 19.21 15.70
N TRP A 167 14.56 18.78 16.73
CA TRP A 167 15.54 17.70 16.60
C TRP A 167 14.87 16.37 16.25
N ALA A 168 13.76 16.04 16.91
CA ALA A 168 13.09 14.77 16.71
C ALA A 168 12.35 14.65 15.36
N LEU A 169 11.75 15.74 14.88
CA LEU A 169 11.14 15.80 13.54
C LEU A 169 12.20 15.65 12.43
N GLY A 170 13.43 16.13 12.65
CA GLY A 170 14.57 15.90 11.75
C GLY A 170 15.02 14.44 11.61
N TRP A 171 14.56 13.55 12.50
CA TRP A 171 14.77 12.09 12.43
C TRP A 171 13.48 11.32 12.11
N SER A 172 12.41 12.02 11.70
CA SER A 172 11.20 11.39 11.20
C SER A 172 11.39 10.85 9.77
N ARG A 173 10.71 9.75 9.47
CA ARG A 173 10.54 9.25 8.11
C ARG A 173 9.24 9.87 7.59
N ARG A 174 9.33 10.94 6.76
CA ARG A 174 8.13 11.57 6.17
C ARG A 174 7.31 10.52 5.42
N SER A 175 5.99 10.65 5.52
CA SER A 175 5.03 9.96 4.66
C SER A 175 4.13 11.03 4.09
N VAL A 176 3.91 11.05 2.77
CA VAL A 176 3.11 12.11 2.13
C VAL A 176 1.62 12.05 2.57
N TYR A 177 1.15 10.90 3.05
CA TYR A 177 -0.17 10.74 3.68
C TYR A 177 -0.24 11.21 5.14
N TRP A 178 0.90 11.53 5.77
CA TRP A 178 0.96 11.99 7.16
C TRP A 178 2.18 12.91 7.36
N PRO A 179 2.03 14.24 7.17
CA PRO A 179 3.14 15.17 7.33
C PRO A 179 3.67 15.11 8.77
N CYS A 180 4.95 14.72 8.91
CA CYS A 180 5.67 14.73 10.17
C CYS A 180 6.14 16.17 10.49
N GLU A 181 5.17 17.06 10.62
CA GLU A 181 5.31 18.45 11.04
C GLU A 181 4.40 18.70 12.26
N GLU A 182 4.41 19.91 12.80
CA GLU A 182 3.79 20.22 14.08
C GLU A 182 2.27 19.95 14.09
N ARG A 183 1.73 19.43 15.20
CA ARG A 183 0.30 19.64 15.49
C ARG A 183 0.07 21.16 15.51
N PRO A 184 -0.80 21.73 14.66
CA PRO A 184 -1.06 23.16 14.69
C PRO A 184 -1.72 23.54 16.03
N LEU A 185 -0.92 24.15 16.91
CA LEU A 185 -1.38 24.71 18.18
C LEU A 185 -1.99 26.11 17.93
N PRO A 186 -3.31 26.30 18.09
CA PRO A 186 -4.41 25.33 18.24
C PRO A 186 -5.54 25.60 17.21
N VAL A 187 -6.75 25.11 17.49
CA VAL A 187 -7.98 25.77 16.99
C VAL A 187 -7.91 27.26 17.33
N ALA A 188 -7.82 28.13 16.33
CA ALA A 188 -7.80 29.57 16.54
C ALA A 188 -9.05 29.99 17.32
N CYS A 189 -8.90 30.28 18.62
CA CYS A 189 -10.01 30.57 19.52
C CYS A 189 -10.98 31.57 18.87
N PRO A 190 -12.30 31.29 18.89
CA PRO A 190 -13.31 32.32 18.67
C PRO A 190 -12.96 33.54 19.50
N GLU A 191 -12.98 34.75 18.92
CA GLU A 191 -12.30 35.91 19.51
C GLU A 191 -12.78 36.21 20.95
N ALA A 192 -14.05 35.94 21.23
CA ALA A 192 -14.65 35.98 22.56
C ALA A 192 -14.03 34.98 23.56
N GLU A 193 -13.87 33.70 23.21
CA GLU A 193 -13.21 32.70 24.06
C GLU A 193 -11.73 33.03 24.26
N GLY A 194 -11.05 33.44 23.18
CA GLY A 194 -9.66 33.89 23.25
C GLY A 194 -9.47 35.14 24.11
N ALA A 195 -10.49 35.99 24.25
CA ALA A 195 -10.48 37.11 25.19
C ALA A 195 -10.67 36.63 26.64
N VAL A 196 -11.52 35.61 26.87
CA VAL A 196 -11.70 34.97 28.18
C VAL A 196 -10.40 34.30 28.65
N TYR A 197 -9.76 33.46 27.84
CA TYR A 197 -8.54 32.73 28.23
C TYR A 197 -7.33 33.65 28.46
N ARG A 198 -7.27 34.80 27.76
CA ARG A 198 -6.27 35.86 28.01
C ARG A 198 -6.55 36.72 29.25
N SER A 199 -7.70 36.56 29.91
CA SER A 199 -8.08 37.35 31.08
C SER A 199 -7.19 37.06 32.30
N ARG A 200 -7.17 38.00 33.27
CA ARG A 200 -6.37 37.90 34.50
C ARG A 200 -6.76 36.73 35.41
N ALA A 201 -7.97 36.19 35.27
CA ALA A 201 -8.43 35.01 36.02
C ALA A 201 -7.93 33.68 35.41
N LEU A 202 -7.45 33.72 34.17
CA LEU A 202 -6.91 32.58 33.43
C LEU A 202 -5.44 32.83 33.10
N CYS A 203 -4.99 32.61 31.86
CA CYS A 203 -3.58 32.70 31.49
C CYS A 203 -2.98 34.10 31.72
N GLY A 204 -3.80 35.15 31.77
CA GLY A 204 -3.37 36.50 32.17
C GLY A 204 -2.81 36.59 33.59
N LEU A 205 -3.07 35.61 34.47
CA LEU A 205 -2.39 35.44 35.76
C LEU A 205 -0.86 35.30 35.59
N LEU A 206 -0.46 34.64 34.49
CA LEU A 206 0.86 34.61 33.86
C LEU A 206 1.64 35.93 33.96
N LEU A 207 0.94 36.97 33.51
CA LEU A 207 1.48 38.30 33.25
C LEU A 207 1.20 39.29 34.40
N ALA A 208 0.46 38.86 35.43
CA ALA A 208 -0.05 39.75 36.47
C ALA A 208 1.08 40.32 37.33
N ARG A 209 1.13 41.66 37.43
CA ARG A 209 2.04 42.39 38.33
C ARG A 209 1.23 43.35 39.21
N PRO A 210 1.22 43.21 40.54
CA PRO A 210 1.68 42.02 41.29
C PRO A 210 0.82 40.77 41.00
N GLY A 211 1.39 39.59 41.20
CA GLY A 211 0.76 38.29 41.00
C GLY A 211 1.71 37.15 41.45
N PRO A 212 1.22 35.92 41.69
CA PRO A 212 2.03 34.85 42.28
C PRO A 212 3.26 34.50 41.42
N PHE A 213 3.13 34.55 40.09
CA PHE A 213 4.22 34.29 39.16
C PHE A 213 5.11 35.52 38.87
N SER A 214 4.89 36.69 39.49
CA SER A 214 5.54 37.94 39.02
C SER A 214 7.05 38.01 39.20
N HIS A 215 7.60 37.27 40.17
CA HIS A 215 9.04 37.08 40.32
C HIS A 215 9.59 36.07 39.30
N CYS A 216 8.86 34.96 39.10
CA CYS A 216 9.19 33.94 38.10
C CYS A 216 9.29 34.50 36.68
N ALA A 217 8.25 35.25 36.28
CA ALA A 217 8.14 35.94 35.00
C ALA A 217 9.19 37.03 34.77
N ALA A 218 9.99 37.39 35.79
CA ALA A 218 11.14 38.29 35.67
C ALA A 218 12.49 37.55 35.57
N ALA A 219 12.56 36.29 36.04
CA ALA A 219 13.77 35.47 36.02
C ALA A 219 13.87 34.58 34.76
N LEU A 220 12.78 33.89 34.41
CA LEU A 220 12.74 32.93 33.29
C LEU A 220 12.08 33.48 32.02
N GLY A 221 11.43 34.65 32.13
CA GLY A 221 10.48 35.12 31.13
C GLY A 221 9.16 34.34 31.18
N VAL A 222 8.13 34.83 30.48
CA VAL A 222 6.77 34.27 30.55
C VAL A 222 5.98 34.37 29.25
N ALA A 223 6.53 35.02 28.21
CA ALA A 223 5.81 35.25 26.95
C ALA A 223 5.50 33.95 26.18
N GLY A 224 6.36 32.93 26.28
CA GLY A 224 6.11 31.59 25.73
C GLY A 224 5.02 30.84 26.49
N VAL A 225 5.17 30.72 27.81
CA VAL A 225 4.22 30.01 28.70
C VAL A 225 2.81 30.65 28.67
N PHE A 226 2.72 31.98 28.58
CA PHE A 226 1.44 32.66 28.36
C PHE A 226 0.78 32.25 27.03
N ARG A 227 1.57 32.09 25.96
CA ARG A 227 1.06 31.65 24.65
C ARG A 227 0.66 30.18 24.66
N SER A 228 1.44 29.28 25.28
CA SER A 228 1.05 27.86 25.39
C SER A 228 -0.21 27.71 26.25
N CYS A 229 -0.29 28.38 27.41
CA CYS A 229 -1.48 28.38 28.26
C CYS A 229 -2.75 28.78 27.49
N VAL A 230 -2.73 29.92 26.77
CA VAL A 230 -3.88 30.36 25.97
C VAL A 230 -4.17 29.35 24.84
N SER A 231 -3.13 28.78 24.24
CA SER A 231 -3.25 27.85 23.12
C SER A 231 -3.86 26.50 23.53
N GLU A 232 -3.34 25.90 24.59
CA GLU A 232 -3.82 24.63 25.15
C GLU A 232 -5.26 24.77 25.68
N MET A 233 -5.62 25.93 26.24
CA MET A 233 -7.02 26.25 26.59
C MET A 233 -7.94 26.37 25.38
N CYS A 234 -7.47 26.90 24.23
CA CYS A 234 -8.25 26.86 22.98
C CYS A 234 -8.41 25.43 22.47
N ALA A 235 -7.33 24.63 22.47
CA ALA A 235 -7.34 23.24 21.98
C ALA A 235 -8.31 22.34 22.76
N THR A 236 -8.48 22.59 24.06
CA THR A 236 -9.30 21.79 24.97
C THR A 236 -10.66 22.41 25.31
N ARG A 237 -11.07 23.48 24.58
CA ARG A 237 -12.33 24.23 24.81
C ARG A 237 -12.49 24.70 26.26
N GLY A 238 -11.39 25.09 26.90
CA GLY A 238 -11.35 25.66 28.24
C GLY A 238 -11.28 24.64 29.39
N ASP A 239 -10.79 23.41 29.14
CA ASP A 239 -10.62 22.38 30.17
C ASP A 239 -9.87 22.88 31.42
N PRO A 240 -10.48 22.80 32.62
CA PRO A 240 -9.83 23.16 33.87
C PRO A 240 -8.55 22.38 34.17
N HIS A 241 -8.43 21.10 33.80
CA HIS A 241 -7.22 20.31 34.10
C HIS A 241 -6.02 20.81 33.29
N THR A 242 -6.23 21.13 32.02
CA THR A 242 -5.23 21.69 31.11
C THR A 242 -4.70 23.03 31.58
N PHE A 243 -5.57 23.96 32.02
CA PHE A 243 -5.13 25.22 32.65
C PHE A 243 -4.15 24.97 33.80
N CYS A 244 -4.50 24.02 34.66
CA CYS A 244 -3.84 23.80 35.93
C CYS A 244 -2.53 23.01 35.80
N ARG A 245 -2.41 22.16 34.78
CA ARG A 245 -1.14 21.56 34.37
C ARG A 245 -0.14 22.65 33.94
N VAL A 246 -0.51 23.54 33.02
CA VAL A 246 0.41 24.58 32.51
C VAL A 246 0.89 25.53 33.62
N LEU A 247 0.03 25.85 34.59
CA LEU A 247 0.44 26.64 35.76
C LEU A 247 1.36 25.87 36.72
N GLN A 248 1.13 24.56 36.92
CA GLN A 248 1.98 23.67 37.72
C GLN A 248 3.37 23.52 37.10
N ASP A 249 3.44 23.28 35.79
CA ASP A 249 4.70 23.08 35.07
C ASP A 249 5.59 24.33 35.18
N PHE A 250 5.00 25.52 35.08
CA PHE A 250 5.74 26.79 35.27
C PHE A 250 6.12 27.06 36.72
N ALA A 251 5.28 26.69 37.70
CA ALA A 251 5.63 26.78 39.12
C ALA A 251 6.83 25.88 39.46
N SER A 252 6.81 24.62 39.00
CA SER A 252 7.89 23.65 39.20
C SER A 252 9.19 24.11 38.56
N THR A 253 9.16 24.53 37.28
CA THR A 253 10.32 25.10 36.57
C THR A 253 10.94 26.27 37.36
N CYS A 254 10.11 27.09 38.01
CA CYS A 254 10.60 28.20 38.81
C CYS A 254 11.27 27.79 40.13
N ASN A 255 10.67 26.82 40.82
CA ASN A 255 11.23 26.26 42.05
C ASN A 255 12.58 25.58 41.77
N GLN A 256 12.70 24.85 40.65
CA GLN A 256 13.97 24.30 40.15
C GLN A 256 15.01 25.39 39.81
N ALA A 257 14.58 26.54 39.28
CA ALA A 257 15.43 27.72 39.09
C ALA A 257 15.73 28.51 40.39
N GLY A 258 15.32 28.02 41.55
CA GLY A 258 15.55 28.66 42.86
C GLY A 258 14.67 29.88 43.15
N VAL A 259 13.60 30.09 42.38
CA VAL A 259 12.67 31.24 42.52
C VAL A 259 11.31 30.72 43.01
N PRO A 260 11.03 30.77 44.32
CA PRO A 260 9.84 30.13 44.89
C PRO A 260 8.54 30.81 44.44
N VAL A 261 7.62 30.04 43.88
CA VAL A 261 6.25 30.46 43.55
C VAL A 261 5.30 29.97 44.63
N THR A 262 4.53 30.86 45.25
CA THR A 262 3.68 30.54 46.41
C THR A 262 2.25 31.04 46.25
N GLY A 263 1.28 30.29 46.78
CA GLY A 263 -0.12 30.69 46.86
C GLY A 263 -0.86 30.79 45.52
N TRP A 264 -0.32 30.25 44.42
CA TRP A 264 -0.89 30.40 43.09
C TRP A 264 -2.25 29.70 42.94
N ARG A 265 -2.40 28.48 43.48
CA ARG A 265 -3.66 27.71 43.49
C ARG A 265 -4.78 28.40 44.27
N ASN A 266 -4.45 29.14 45.33
CA ASN A 266 -5.41 29.96 46.08
C ASN A 266 -5.99 31.13 45.26
N SER A 267 -5.50 31.35 44.03
CA SER A 267 -5.98 32.38 43.09
C SER A 267 -6.56 31.81 41.79
N THR A 268 -6.76 30.49 41.71
CA THR A 268 -7.35 29.79 40.56
C THR A 268 -8.43 28.80 41.02
N TYR A 269 -9.14 28.18 40.09
CA TYR A 269 -10.04 27.04 40.36
C TYR A 269 -9.31 25.69 40.34
N CYS A 270 -7.96 25.71 40.35
CA CYS A 270 -7.19 24.49 40.15
C CYS A 270 -7.39 23.53 41.31
N PRO A 271 -7.85 22.29 41.06
CA PRO A 271 -8.17 21.37 42.13
C PRO A 271 -6.90 21.09 42.95
N ASP A 272 -7.12 21.00 44.26
CA ASP A 272 -6.25 20.24 45.13
C ASP A 272 -6.28 18.76 44.70
N CYS A 273 -5.41 17.95 45.28
CA CYS A 273 -5.21 16.57 44.83
C CYS A 273 -6.49 15.71 44.89
N GLY A 274 -6.52 14.66 44.07
CA GLY A 274 -7.68 13.76 43.95
C GLY A 274 -8.05 13.11 45.29
N ALA A 275 -9.27 12.57 45.38
CA ALA A 275 -9.82 12.04 46.64
C ALA A 275 -8.82 11.18 47.42
N HIS A 276 -8.61 11.55 48.69
CA HIS A 276 -7.61 10.96 49.60
C HIS A 276 -6.15 11.26 49.26
N GLY A 277 -5.88 12.45 48.73
CA GLY A 277 -4.55 13.05 48.69
C GLY A 277 -4.59 14.57 48.82
N HIS A 278 -3.45 15.16 49.17
CA HIS A 278 -3.23 16.59 49.37
C HIS A 278 -1.98 17.07 48.63
N LEU A 279 -1.91 18.36 48.34
CA LEU A 279 -0.74 18.96 47.71
C LEU A 279 0.38 19.26 48.71
N SER A 280 1.56 18.72 48.44
CA SER A 280 2.80 18.99 49.16
C SER A 280 3.72 19.83 48.28
N ILE A 281 4.03 21.05 48.72
CA ILE A 281 4.76 22.07 47.91
C ILE A 281 6.26 21.73 47.79
N CYS A 282 6.78 20.86 48.65
CA CYS A 282 8.19 20.43 48.66
C CYS A 282 8.30 19.06 49.35
N SER A 283 8.00 17.98 48.62
CA SER A 283 8.15 16.63 49.16
C SER A 283 9.56 16.07 48.91
N GLY A 284 10.45 16.20 49.89
CA GLY A 284 11.79 15.60 49.86
C GLY A 284 11.85 14.06 50.06
N ASN A 285 10.72 13.38 50.26
CA ASN A 285 10.66 11.92 50.41
C ASN A 285 9.98 11.26 49.19
N CYS A 286 10.16 9.96 48.98
CA CYS A 286 9.33 9.19 48.02
C CYS A 286 7.90 8.98 48.57
N PRO A 287 6.87 8.84 47.71
CA PRO A 287 5.49 8.70 48.17
C PRO A 287 5.21 7.30 48.73
N ALA A 288 4.18 7.17 49.54
CA ALA A 288 3.70 5.87 50.00
C ALA A 288 2.95 5.17 48.85
N VAL A 289 3.45 3.99 48.44
CA VAL A 289 3.06 3.30 47.20
C VAL A 289 2.65 1.85 47.46
N CYS A 290 1.75 1.33 46.63
CA CYS A 290 1.33 -0.08 46.65
C CYS A 290 2.35 -1.02 46.01
N SER A 291 3.15 -0.52 45.07
CA SER A 291 4.21 -1.25 44.39
C SER A 291 5.41 -0.35 44.10
N GLY A 292 6.58 -0.96 43.91
CA GLY A 292 7.72 -0.25 43.30
C GLY A 292 7.44 0.25 41.88
N ALA A 293 6.46 -0.35 41.19
CA ALA A 293 5.98 0.11 39.88
C ALA A 293 5.00 1.29 39.95
N ASP A 294 4.43 1.61 41.13
CA ASP A 294 3.62 2.81 41.36
C ASP A 294 4.48 4.01 41.80
N ALA A 295 5.78 3.82 42.02
CA ALA A 295 6.70 4.87 42.44
C ALA A 295 7.17 5.74 41.25
N PRO A 296 7.20 7.08 41.39
CA PRO A 296 7.87 7.95 40.42
C PRO A 296 9.35 7.58 40.28
N GLU A 297 9.86 7.54 39.05
CA GLU A 297 11.25 7.13 38.73
C GLU A 297 12.31 8.04 39.40
N ASP A 298 12.01 9.34 39.52
CA ASP A 298 12.77 10.31 40.31
C ASP A 298 11.96 10.70 41.55
N CYS A 299 12.45 10.34 42.74
CA CYS A 299 11.88 10.79 44.01
C CYS A 299 12.97 10.98 45.08
N GLY A 300 12.82 12.03 45.90
CA GLY A 300 13.81 12.45 46.91
C GLY A 300 14.32 13.89 46.75
N ASN A 301 13.98 14.56 45.65
CA ASN A 301 14.19 16.00 45.47
C ASN A 301 12.96 16.79 45.96
N CYS A 302 13.16 18.04 46.38
CA CYS A 302 12.09 18.95 46.84
C CYS A 302 11.25 19.45 45.64
N GLU A 303 10.13 18.78 45.37
CA GLU A 303 9.21 19.15 44.28
C GLU A 303 7.74 19.24 44.75
N GLU A 304 6.94 20.04 44.05
CA GLU A 304 5.49 20.19 44.31
C GLU A 304 4.74 19.00 43.72
N ARG A 305 4.10 18.18 44.56
CA ARG A 305 3.37 16.97 44.14
C ARG A 305 2.11 16.71 44.96
N CYS A 306 1.28 15.80 44.47
CA CYS A 306 0.27 15.16 45.29
C CYS A 306 0.88 14.06 46.16
N GLU A 307 0.54 14.04 47.44
CA GLU A 307 0.81 12.95 48.38
C GLU A 307 -0.53 12.34 48.79
N CYS A 308 -0.60 11.02 48.94
CA CYS A 308 -1.80 10.39 49.47
C CYS A 308 -1.95 10.71 50.98
N ASP A 309 -3.19 10.82 51.45
CA ASP A 309 -3.50 11.11 52.84
C ASP A 309 -3.07 9.95 53.75
N GLU A 310 -2.88 10.22 55.05
CA GLU A 310 -2.43 9.22 56.01
C GLU A 310 -3.38 8.01 56.06
N GLY A 311 -2.88 6.83 55.65
CA GLY A 311 -3.65 5.59 55.49
C GLY A 311 -3.88 5.15 54.04
N TYR A 312 -3.59 6.00 53.05
CA TYR A 312 -3.76 5.73 51.62
C TYR A 312 -2.41 5.56 50.91
N LEU A 313 -2.39 4.72 49.88
CA LEU A 313 -1.22 4.37 49.08
C LEU A 313 -1.49 4.63 47.60
N LEU A 314 -0.47 5.00 46.84
CA LEU A 314 -0.56 5.19 45.40
C LEU A 314 -0.57 3.84 44.65
N SER A 315 -1.61 3.60 43.85
CA SER A 315 -1.84 2.41 43.02
C SER A 315 -2.40 2.83 41.66
N GLY A 316 -1.71 2.53 40.55
CA GLY A 316 -2.18 2.83 39.20
C GLY A 316 -2.46 4.34 38.96
N GLY A 317 -1.73 5.21 39.67
CA GLY A 317 -1.94 6.66 39.63
C GLY A 317 -3.09 7.21 40.49
N ARG A 318 -3.72 6.38 41.35
CA ARG A 318 -4.78 6.79 42.30
C ARG A 318 -4.38 6.49 43.75
N CYS A 319 -4.82 7.32 44.69
CA CYS A 319 -4.72 7.02 46.12
C CYS A 319 -5.83 6.04 46.53
N VAL A 320 -5.46 4.86 47.02
CA VAL A 320 -6.38 3.81 47.47
C VAL A 320 -6.07 3.41 48.92
N PRO A 321 -7.04 2.88 49.69
CA PRO A 321 -6.73 2.21 50.95
C PRO A 321 -5.73 1.08 50.72
N ALA A 322 -4.83 0.83 51.68
CA ALA A 322 -3.78 -0.17 51.52
C ALA A 322 -4.33 -1.58 51.19
N GLU A 323 -5.49 -1.94 51.76
CA GLU A 323 -6.19 -3.18 51.45
C GLU A 323 -6.54 -3.35 49.96
N ASP A 324 -6.73 -2.26 49.21
CA ASP A 324 -7.18 -2.22 47.81
C ASP A 324 -6.07 -1.89 46.80
N CYS A 325 -4.80 -1.95 47.22
CA CYS A 325 -3.64 -1.95 46.33
C CYS A 325 -3.81 -2.95 45.17
N GLY A 326 -3.68 -2.48 43.93
CA GLY A 326 -3.76 -3.30 42.71
C GLY A 326 -2.49 -4.13 42.43
N CYS A 327 -2.31 -4.52 41.17
CA CYS A 327 -1.18 -5.32 40.71
C CYS A 327 -0.61 -4.82 39.38
N TRP A 328 0.61 -5.24 39.08
CA TRP A 328 1.29 -4.96 37.82
C TRP A 328 1.73 -6.26 37.14
N ALA A 329 1.25 -6.50 35.92
CA ALA A 329 1.71 -7.58 35.05
C ALA A 329 2.08 -7.00 33.68
N ASP A 330 3.21 -7.43 33.12
CA ASP A 330 3.68 -7.10 31.77
C ASP A 330 3.76 -5.61 31.36
N GLY A 331 3.67 -4.69 32.33
CA GLY A 331 3.66 -3.24 32.13
C GLY A 331 2.27 -2.60 32.18
N GLN A 332 1.23 -3.39 32.48
CA GLN A 332 -0.14 -2.95 32.69
C GLN A 332 -0.52 -3.06 34.19
N HIS A 333 -1.27 -2.07 34.68
CA HIS A 333 -1.89 -2.11 36.01
C HIS A 333 -3.24 -2.83 35.95
N TYR A 334 -3.53 -3.58 37.00
CA TYR A 334 -4.77 -4.33 37.20
C TYR A 334 -5.36 -3.98 38.57
N GLU A 335 -6.65 -3.66 38.60
CA GLU A 335 -7.37 -3.42 39.86
C GLU A 335 -7.56 -4.75 40.63
N LYS A 336 -7.66 -4.67 41.96
CA LYS A 336 -7.81 -5.83 42.83
C LYS A 336 -9.12 -6.58 42.51
N GLY A 337 -9.00 -7.86 42.15
CA GLY A 337 -10.08 -8.72 41.67
C GLY A 337 -10.18 -8.83 40.15
N GLN A 338 -9.42 -8.04 39.38
CA GLN A 338 -9.44 -8.09 37.92
C GLN A 338 -8.72 -9.33 37.37
N THR A 339 -9.33 -9.98 36.38
CA THR A 339 -8.81 -11.18 35.70
C THR A 339 -8.29 -10.89 34.29
N PHE A 340 -7.26 -11.61 33.85
CA PHE A 340 -6.65 -11.50 32.52
C PHE A 340 -5.99 -12.81 32.08
N MET A 341 -5.53 -12.89 30.82
CA MET A 341 -4.78 -14.03 30.27
C MET A 341 -3.29 -13.67 30.11
N GLU A 342 -2.40 -14.63 30.39
CA GLU A 342 -0.96 -14.55 30.10
C GLU A 342 -0.51 -15.68 29.16
N ALA A 343 0.71 -15.53 28.61
CA ALA A 343 1.44 -16.56 27.85
C ALA A 343 0.64 -17.24 26.73
N ASP A 344 0.09 -16.45 25.80
CA ASP A 344 -0.77 -16.90 24.69
C ASP A 344 -1.89 -17.86 25.16
N CYS A 345 -2.62 -17.42 26.18
CA CYS A 345 -3.70 -18.15 26.87
C CYS A 345 -3.25 -19.44 27.60
N GLY A 346 -1.96 -19.55 27.95
CA GLY A 346 -1.41 -20.63 28.77
C GLY A 346 -1.67 -20.48 30.28
N ALA A 347 -2.05 -19.29 30.73
CA ALA A 347 -2.49 -19.07 32.11
C ALA A 347 -3.62 -18.04 32.20
N GLN A 348 -4.60 -18.30 33.09
CA GLN A 348 -5.57 -17.31 33.52
C GLN A 348 -5.12 -16.75 34.88
N CYS A 349 -5.01 -15.42 34.97
CA CYS A 349 -4.47 -14.71 36.11
C CYS A 349 -5.51 -13.79 36.75
N ILE A 350 -5.43 -13.61 38.08
CA ILE A 350 -6.22 -12.65 38.84
C ILE A 350 -5.31 -11.83 39.76
N CYS A 351 -5.50 -10.51 39.77
CA CYS A 351 -4.89 -9.64 40.78
C CYS A 351 -5.57 -9.87 42.14
N VAL A 352 -4.87 -10.45 43.12
CA VAL A 352 -5.39 -10.55 44.50
C VAL A 352 -5.01 -9.35 45.37
N GLY A 353 -4.22 -8.44 44.81
CA GLY A 353 -3.84 -7.14 45.38
C GLY A 353 -2.40 -7.11 45.92
N HIS A 354 -1.90 -5.93 46.26
CA HIS A 354 -0.52 -5.69 46.73
C HIS A 354 0.56 -6.25 45.77
N SER A 355 0.38 -6.10 44.46
CA SER A 355 1.22 -6.74 43.41
C SER A 355 1.29 -8.26 43.45
N ASN A 356 0.42 -8.94 44.21
CA ASN A 356 0.29 -10.39 44.20
C ASN A 356 -0.73 -10.81 43.13
N ILE A 357 -0.27 -11.59 42.16
CA ILE A 357 -1.06 -12.13 41.06
C ILE A 357 -1.12 -13.65 41.24
N GLN A 358 -2.32 -14.21 41.22
CA GLN A 358 -2.51 -15.65 41.22
C GLN A 358 -2.90 -16.11 39.82
N CYS A 359 -2.06 -16.94 39.21
CA CYS A 359 -2.32 -17.55 37.92
C CYS A 359 -2.58 -19.06 38.07
N SER A 360 -3.57 -19.56 37.35
CA SER A 360 -3.79 -20.98 37.11
C SER A 360 -3.43 -21.30 35.66
N GLU A 361 -2.68 -22.38 35.44
CA GLU A 361 -2.48 -22.95 34.10
C GLU A 361 -3.84 -23.18 33.44
N THR A 362 -3.95 -22.78 32.17
CA THR A 362 -5.16 -22.96 31.37
C THR A 362 -4.78 -23.24 29.92
N SER A 363 -5.77 -23.62 29.13
CA SER A 363 -5.68 -23.65 27.68
C SER A 363 -7.06 -23.41 27.10
N CYS A 364 -7.13 -22.86 25.90
CA CYS A 364 -8.37 -22.80 25.14
C CYS A 364 -8.98 -24.20 24.95
N LEU A 365 -10.31 -24.26 24.91
CA LEU A 365 -11.06 -25.52 24.79
C LEU A 365 -10.88 -26.15 23.40
N ASP A 366 -11.26 -27.42 23.25
CA ASP A 366 -11.28 -28.08 21.94
C ASP A 366 -12.24 -27.34 20.99
N GLY A 367 -11.70 -26.72 19.94
CA GLY A 367 -12.43 -25.86 19.01
C GLY A 367 -12.26 -24.35 19.28
N GLU A 368 -11.41 -23.95 20.24
CA GLU A 368 -11.01 -22.56 20.47
C GLU A 368 -9.52 -22.33 20.18
N VAL A 369 -9.18 -21.12 19.75
CA VAL A 369 -7.81 -20.65 19.53
C VAL A 369 -7.57 -19.38 20.33
N CYS A 370 -6.35 -19.21 20.86
CA CYS A 370 -5.97 -17.97 21.53
C CYS A 370 -5.75 -16.86 20.50
N GLY A 371 -6.46 -15.75 20.65
CA GLY A 371 -6.37 -14.58 19.79
C GLY A 371 -6.48 -13.28 20.57
N VAL A 372 -6.62 -12.19 19.83
CA VAL A 372 -6.94 -10.86 20.38
C VAL A 372 -8.21 -10.37 19.73
N LYS A 373 -9.20 -10.01 20.55
CA LYS A 373 -10.45 -9.38 20.09
C LYS A 373 -10.76 -8.19 20.96
N ASP A 374 -11.12 -7.07 20.35
CA ASP A 374 -11.45 -5.81 21.04
C ASP A 374 -10.35 -5.34 22.02
N GLY A 375 -9.08 -5.63 21.69
CA GLY A 375 -7.90 -5.36 22.51
C GLY A 375 -7.62 -6.37 23.65
N VAL A 376 -8.48 -7.37 23.85
CA VAL A 376 -8.37 -8.37 24.92
C VAL A 376 -7.80 -9.69 24.38
N VAL A 377 -6.78 -10.23 25.06
CA VAL A 377 -6.25 -11.58 24.80
C VAL A 377 -7.21 -12.61 25.39
N GLY A 378 -7.62 -13.59 24.59
CA GLY A 378 -8.58 -14.60 25.03
C GLY A 378 -8.71 -15.79 24.07
N CYS A 379 -9.46 -16.79 24.51
CA CYS A 379 -9.82 -17.95 23.70
C CYS A 379 -11.12 -17.66 22.94
N PHE A 380 -11.12 -17.92 21.63
CA PHE A 380 -12.25 -17.66 20.75
C PHE A 380 -12.52 -18.87 19.85
N PRO A 381 -13.78 -19.16 19.46
CA PRO A 381 -14.11 -20.26 18.56
C PRO A 381 -13.35 -20.17 17.23
N SER A 382 -12.75 -21.29 16.79
CA SER A 382 -11.89 -21.31 15.61
C SER A 382 -12.69 -21.45 14.31
N SER A 383 -12.55 -20.49 13.40
CA SER A 383 -13.11 -20.58 12.04
C SER A 383 -12.18 -21.38 11.11
N PRO A 384 -12.66 -22.41 10.39
CA PRO A 384 -11.87 -23.11 9.38
C PRO A 384 -11.83 -22.34 8.05
N VAL A 385 -10.66 -22.28 7.42
CA VAL A 385 -10.48 -21.82 6.03
C VAL A 385 -10.41 -23.01 5.07
N THR A 386 -10.79 -22.83 3.81
CA THR A 386 -10.92 -23.91 2.82
C THR A 386 -10.01 -23.68 1.60
N CYS A 387 -9.00 -24.54 1.42
CA CYS A 387 -8.33 -24.73 0.14
C CYS A 387 -9.17 -25.67 -0.74
N SER A 388 -9.26 -25.37 -2.04
CA SER A 388 -10.09 -26.12 -2.99
C SER A 388 -9.28 -26.61 -4.19
N THR A 389 -9.62 -27.78 -4.74
CA THR A 389 -9.12 -28.25 -6.05
C THR A 389 -10.21 -29.00 -6.81
N TYR A 390 -10.45 -28.60 -8.06
CA TYR A 390 -11.57 -29.07 -8.90
C TYR A 390 -11.27 -28.86 -10.40
N GLY A 391 -12.03 -29.49 -11.30
CA GLY A 391 -11.89 -29.32 -12.77
C GLY A 391 -10.55 -29.83 -13.34
N ASP A 392 -10.00 -29.14 -14.36
CA ASP A 392 -8.72 -29.50 -15.01
C ASP A 392 -7.49 -28.72 -14.50
N PRO A 393 -6.90 -29.18 -13.41
CA PRO A 393 -7.30 -28.81 -12.07
C PRO A 393 -7.00 -27.33 -11.80
N HIS A 394 -8.05 -26.66 -11.34
CA HIS A 394 -8.04 -25.33 -10.77
C HIS A 394 -7.83 -25.44 -9.26
N TYR A 395 -7.17 -24.45 -8.67
CA TYR A 395 -6.81 -24.41 -7.26
C TYR A 395 -7.25 -23.08 -6.66
N ILE A 396 -7.71 -23.11 -5.41
CA ILE A 396 -7.94 -21.93 -4.58
C ILE A 396 -7.17 -22.16 -3.28
N THR A 397 -6.25 -21.25 -2.93
CA THR A 397 -5.46 -21.33 -1.68
C THR A 397 -6.30 -21.01 -0.45
N PHE A 398 -5.74 -21.26 0.75
CA PHE A 398 -6.38 -20.91 2.02
C PHE A 398 -6.65 -19.40 2.18
N ASP A 399 -5.84 -18.55 1.53
CA ASP A 399 -6.02 -17.09 1.54
C ASP A 399 -6.82 -16.57 0.32
N GLY A 400 -7.38 -17.47 -0.50
CA GLY A 400 -8.33 -17.16 -1.57
C GLY A 400 -7.74 -16.97 -2.98
N LYS A 401 -6.43 -17.20 -3.17
CA LYS A 401 -5.76 -17.02 -4.46
C LYS A 401 -6.15 -18.13 -5.44
N ALA A 402 -6.83 -17.75 -6.52
CA ALA A 402 -7.21 -18.69 -7.58
C ALA A 402 -6.11 -18.84 -8.65
N TYR A 403 -5.83 -20.08 -9.06
CA TYR A 403 -4.96 -20.38 -10.20
C TYR A 403 -5.32 -21.73 -10.86
N SER A 404 -4.57 -22.15 -11.88
CA SER A 404 -4.81 -23.43 -12.59
C SER A 404 -3.50 -24.06 -13.02
N PHE A 405 -3.38 -25.39 -12.94
CA PHE A 405 -2.12 -26.09 -13.22
C PHE A 405 -2.34 -27.56 -13.60
N ARG A 406 -2.16 -27.86 -14.89
CA ARG A 406 -2.44 -29.18 -15.51
C ARG A 406 -1.28 -30.17 -15.41
N GLY A 407 -0.57 -30.13 -14.28
CA GLY A 407 0.49 -31.09 -13.98
C GLY A 407 -0.08 -32.47 -13.70
N THR A 408 0.58 -33.53 -14.19
CA THR A 408 0.09 -34.93 -14.20
C THR A 408 0.87 -35.88 -13.28
N CYS A 409 1.44 -35.33 -12.21
CA CYS A 409 2.28 -35.99 -11.22
C CYS A 409 1.59 -36.07 -9.84
N ASN A 410 2.34 -36.48 -8.82
CA ASN A 410 1.99 -36.36 -7.42
C ASN A 410 2.51 -35.00 -6.87
N TYR A 411 1.64 -34.13 -6.36
CA TYR A 411 2.01 -32.81 -5.82
C TYR A 411 1.64 -32.67 -4.34
N THR A 412 2.39 -31.87 -3.59
CA THR A 412 2.06 -31.55 -2.19
C THR A 412 0.99 -30.46 -2.13
N MET A 413 -0.23 -30.82 -1.71
CA MET A 413 -1.29 -29.83 -1.48
C MET A 413 -0.98 -28.96 -0.28
N VAL A 414 -0.67 -29.59 0.86
CA VAL A 414 -0.36 -28.89 2.11
C VAL A 414 0.57 -29.77 2.95
N THR A 415 1.58 -29.16 3.56
CA THR A 415 2.48 -29.79 4.51
C THR A 415 2.85 -28.80 5.62
N THR A 416 3.27 -29.28 6.79
CA THR A 416 3.73 -28.43 7.88
C THR A 416 5.14 -27.90 7.62
N CYS A 417 5.30 -26.58 7.59
CA CYS A 417 6.55 -25.90 7.22
C CYS A 417 7.15 -25.06 8.36
N GLY A 418 6.31 -24.47 9.23
CA GLY A 418 6.69 -23.54 10.30
C GLY A 418 6.78 -24.13 11.71
N GLY A 419 6.88 -25.46 11.85
CA GLY A 419 6.91 -26.15 13.15
C GLY A 419 5.53 -26.29 13.81
N GLY A 420 4.78 -27.33 13.42
CA GLY A 420 3.48 -27.68 14.04
C GLY A 420 3.60 -28.73 15.16
N LYS A 421 2.58 -28.80 16.05
CA LYS A 421 2.50 -29.85 17.10
C LYS A 421 2.32 -31.26 16.54
N VAL A 422 1.77 -31.41 15.33
CA VAL A 422 1.61 -32.67 14.60
C VAL A 422 2.10 -32.42 13.17
N PRO A 423 3.17 -33.08 12.70
CA PRO A 423 3.62 -32.97 11.32
C PRO A 423 2.73 -33.82 10.40
N PHE A 424 2.27 -33.24 9.31
CA PHE A 424 1.48 -33.94 8.30
C PHE A 424 1.80 -33.45 6.89
N THR A 425 1.55 -34.30 5.90
CA THR A 425 1.65 -33.99 4.47
C THR A 425 0.44 -34.56 3.75
N LEU A 426 -0.28 -33.71 3.01
CA LEU A 426 -1.36 -34.10 2.11
C LEU A 426 -0.88 -33.97 0.66
N THR A 427 -0.94 -35.05 -0.12
CA THR A 427 -0.59 -35.06 -1.54
C THR A 427 -1.80 -35.36 -2.42
N ALA A 428 -1.86 -34.71 -3.58
CA ALA A 428 -2.81 -34.99 -4.65
C ALA A 428 -2.08 -35.61 -5.84
N ARG A 429 -2.73 -36.55 -6.52
CA ARG A 429 -2.25 -37.14 -7.77
C ARG A 429 -3.21 -36.80 -8.91
N ASN A 430 -2.70 -36.18 -9.96
CA ASN A 430 -3.47 -35.82 -11.14
C ASN A 430 -3.08 -36.73 -12.32
N GLU A 431 -4.06 -37.17 -13.11
CA GLU A 431 -3.83 -38.05 -14.26
C GLU A 431 -4.58 -37.56 -15.51
N ARG A 432 -3.95 -37.69 -16.68
CA ARG A 432 -4.55 -37.30 -17.97
C ARG A 432 -5.60 -38.31 -18.42
N HIS A 433 -6.74 -37.83 -18.89
CA HIS A 433 -7.75 -38.65 -19.54
C HIS A 433 -7.26 -39.17 -20.90
N LEU A 434 -7.43 -40.48 -21.15
CA LEU A 434 -7.09 -41.11 -22.43
C LEU A 434 -7.83 -40.44 -23.59
N GLY A 435 -7.06 -39.83 -24.50
CA GLY A 435 -7.59 -39.13 -25.69
C GLY A 435 -7.94 -37.65 -25.48
N SER A 436 -7.74 -37.08 -24.29
CA SER A 436 -7.92 -35.65 -24.02
C SER A 436 -6.60 -34.95 -23.64
N ALA A 437 -6.55 -33.63 -23.82
CA ALA A 437 -5.50 -32.81 -23.21
C ALA A 437 -5.63 -32.78 -21.67
N SER A 438 -6.86 -32.96 -21.19
CA SER A 438 -7.30 -32.69 -19.82
C SER A 438 -6.81 -33.69 -18.78
N SER A 439 -6.52 -33.18 -17.59
CA SER A 439 -6.12 -33.89 -16.38
C SER A 439 -7.20 -33.81 -15.30
N THR A 440 -7.41 -34.88 -14.53
CA THR A 440 -8.23 -34.80 -13.31
C THR A 440 -7.49 -35.42 -12.14
N LEU A 441 -7.84 -34.95 -10.93
CA LEU A 441 -7.47 -35.60 -9.68
C LEU A 441 -7.84 -37.10 -9.74
N ASN A 442 -6.98 -38.00 -9.26
CA ASN A 442 -7.20 -39.45 -9.20
C ASN A 442 -7.20 -39.97 -7.75
N SER A 443 -6.35 -39.40 -6.91
CA SER A 443 -6.28 -39.77 -5.50
C SER A 443 -5.71 -38.68 -4.62
N VAL A 444 -6.16 -38.67 -3.37
CA VAL A 444 -5.63 -37.84 -2.28
C VAL A 444 -5.01 -38.77 -1.25
N ALA A 445 -3.81 -38.46 -0.75
CA ALA A 445 -3.13 -39.22 0.28
C ALA A 445 -2.70 -38.33 1.45
N LEU A 446 -2.99 -38.77 2.67
CA LEU A 446 -2.55 -38.13 3.92
C LEU A 446 -1.49 -39.02 4.57
N ALA A 447 -0.32 -38.44 4.83
CA ALA A 447 0.74 -39.02 5.63
C ALA A 447 0.86 -38.24 6.95
N VAL A 448 0.77 -38.96 8.08
CA VAL A 448 0.84 -38.41 9.44
C VAL A 448 1.22 -39.51 10.42
N ASP A 449 2.20 -39.27 11.29
CA ASP A 449 2.67 -40.19 12.35
C ASP A 449 2.97 -41.65 11.89
N GLY A 450 3.40 -41.82 10.63
CA GLY A 450 3.66 -43.14 10.03
C GLY A 450 2.41 -43.88 9.51
N LEU A 451 1.22 -43.32 9.72
CA LEU A 451 0.00 -43.76 9.04
C LEU A 451 -0.02 -43.18 7.61
N HIS A 452 -0.33 -44.04 6.64
CA HIS A 452 -0.62 -43.61 5.27
C HIS A 452 -2.07 -43.96 4.92
N LEU A 453 -2.88 -42.93 4.74
CA LEU A 453 -4.27 -42.99 4.30
C LEU A 453 -4.34 -42.55 2.83
N LEU A 454 -4.85 -43.39 1.95
CA LEU A 454 -4.97 -43.12 0.51
C LEU A 454 -6.42 -43.30 0.07
N ILE A 455 -7.02 -42.26 -0.51
CA ILE A 455 -8.37 -42.29 -1.07
C ILE A 455 -8.27 -42.14 -2.59
N ARG A 456 -8.77 -43.14 -3.33
CA ARG A 456 -8.78 -43.19 -4.80
C ARG A 456 -10.18 -42.95 -5.37
N LYS A 457 -10.27 -42.75 -6.70
CA LYS A 457 -11.55 -42.71 -7.43
C LYS A 457 -12.51 -43.84 -7.05
N ASN A 458 -13.81 -43.56 -7.15
CA ASN A 458 -14.92 -44.36 -6.63
C ASN A 458 -14.97 -44.47 -5.09
N LYS A 459 -14.36 -43.51 -4.38
CA LYS A 459 -14.36 -43.43 -2.91
C LYS A 459 -13.77 -44.69 -2.25
N LEU A 460 -12.68 -45.20 -2.85
CA LEU A 460 -11.96 -46.38 -2.36
C LEU A 460 -10.86 -45.95 -1.38
N VAL A 461 -10.98 -46.37 -0.13
CA VAL A 461 -10.06 -46.02 0.96
C VAL A 461 -9.09 -47.18 1.21
N TYR A 462 -7.80 -46.87 1.27
CA TYR A 462 -6.72 -47.76 1.66
C TYR A 462 -6.00 -47.16 2.87
N VAL A 463 -5.67 -47.99 3.84
CA VAL A 463 -4.89 -47.63 5.03
C VAL A 463 -3.71 -48.59 5.12
N SER A 464 -2.51 -48.08 5.38
CA SER A 464 -1.32 -48.89 5.64
C SER A 464 -1.55 -49.91 6.77
N GLU A 465 -1.14 -51.17 6.58
CA GLU A 465 -1.18 -52.17 7.66
C GLU A 465 -0.27 -51.74 8.82
N VAL A 466 -0.88 -51.49 9.99
CA VAL A 466 -0.15 -51.00 11.16
C VAL A 466 0.27 -52.18 12.05
N SER A 467 1.57 -52.34 12.29
CA SER A 467 2.10 -53.44 13.11
C SER A 467 1.62 -53.33 14.56
N LEU A 468 0.97 -54.38 15.07
CA LEU A 468 0.39 -54.39 16.41
C LEU A 468 1.42 -54.74 17.51
N PRO A 469 1.26 -54.20 18.74
CA PRO A 469 0.23 -53.23 19.15
C PRO A 469 0.59 -51.80 18.70
N TYR A 470 -0.40 -51.08 18.19
CA TYR A 470 -0.29 -49.66 17.84
C TYR A 470 -1.25 -48.83 18.71
N SER A 471 -0.75 -47.70 19.21
CA SER A 471 -1.51 -46.75 20.01
C SER A 471 -0.89 -45.36 19.84
N HIS A 472 -1.68 -44.36 19.43
CA HIS A 472 -1.20 -43.00 19.19
C HIS A 472 -2.23 -41.96 19.65
N SER A 473 -1.80 -40.70 19.81
CA SER A 473 -2.62 -39.58 20.30
C SER A 473 -3.36 -38.79 19.22
N THR A 474 -3.00 -38.98 17.95
CA THR A 474 -3.71 -38.38 16.81
C THR A 474 -4.94 -39.21 16.46
N SER A 475 -6.12 -38.61 16.62
CA SER A 475 -7.40 -39.22 16.31
C SER A 475 -7.82 -38.84 14.90
N ILE A 476 -7.89 -39.83 14.02
CA ILE A 476 -8.25 -39.67 12.61
C ILE A 476 -9.52 -40.48 12.36
N ASN A 477 -10.61 -39.81 12.01
CA ASN A 477 -11.89 -40.41 11.70
C ASN A 477 -12.14 -40.35 10.20
N VAL A 478 -12.30 -41.51 9.55
CA VAL A 478 -12.61 -41.59 8.11
C VAL A 478 -14.05 -42.07 7.96
N SER A 479 -14.91 -41.24 7.39
CA SER A 479 -16.33 -41.50 7.23
C SER A 479 -16.78 -41.25 5.79
N ARG A 480 -17.74 -42.03 5.30
CA ARG A 480 -18.46 -41.71 4.06
C ARG A 480 -19.70 -40.90 4.45
N LYS A 481 -19.74 -39.64 4.03
CA LYS A 481 -20.91 -38.77 4.11
C LYS A 481 -21.15 -38.28 2.68
N ASP A 482 -21.92 -39.05 1.92
CA ASP A 482 -22.12 -38.75 0.50
C ASP A 482 -22.67 -37.30 0.33
N PRO A 483 -22.08 -36.48 -0.57
CA PRO A 483 -21.26 -36.89 -1.71
C PRO A 483 -19.76 -37.12 -1.46
N TYR A 484 -19.22 -37.02 -0.23
CA TYR A 484 -17.78 -37.12 0.05
C TYR A 484 -17.34 -38.38 0.82
N VAL A 485 -16.05 -38.69 0.74
CA VAL A 485 -15.30 -39.29 1.86
C VAL A 485 -14.72 -38.15 2.68
N GLN A 486 -15.06 -38.10 3.96
CA GLN A 486 -14.59 -37.12 4.92
C GLN A 486 -13.55 -37.73 5.85
N VAL A 487 -12.40 -37.08 5.95
CA VAL A 487 -11.38 -37.31 6.97
C VAL A 487 -11.46 -36.15 7.97
N ASP A 488 -11.77 -36.43 9.23
CA ASP A 488 -11.70 -35.46 10.33
C ASP A 488 -10.50 -35.81 11.23
N THR A 489 -9.77 -34.80 11.74
CA THR A 489 -8.64 -34.99 12.67
C THR A 489 -8.77 -34.12 13.92
N ASN A 490 -8.27 -34.58 15.07
CA ASN A 490 -8.26 -33.78 16.30
C ASN A 490 -7.29 -32.57 16.25
N PHE A 491 -6.33 -32.58 15.33
CA PHE A 491 -5.39 -31.47 15.13
C PHE A 491 -5.88 -30.39 14.14
N GLY A 492 -7.12 -30.46 13.66
CA GLY A 492 -7.76 -29.35 12.92
C GLY A 492 -7.71 -29.44 11.40
N LEU A 493 -7.09 -30.48 10.84
CA LEU A 493 -7.21 -30.79 9.42
C LEU A 493 -8.51 -31.56 9.18
N ARG A 494 -9.27 -31.15 8.17
CA ARG A 494 -10.35 -31.93 7.54
C ARG A 494 -10.13 -32.02 6.04
N VAL A 495 -10.45 -33.17 5.45
CA VAL A 495 -10.38 -33.39 3.99
C VAL A 495 -11.69 -33.97 3.50
N LEU A 496 -12.28 -33.37 2.48
CA LEU A 496 -13.51 -33.79 1.81
C LEU A 496 -13.19 -34.11 0.35
N PHE A 497 -13.15 -35.39 -0.04
CA PHE A 497 -12.89 -35.80 -1.43
C PHE A 497 -14.12 -36.50 -2.01
N ASP A 498 -14.60 -36.03 -3.16
CA ASP A 498 -15.80 -36.57 -3.83
C ASP A 498 -15.57 -37.99 -4.42
N GLY A 499 -14.32 -38.43 -4.51
CA GLY A 499 -13.95 -39.69 -5.13
C GLY A 499 -14.00 -39.66 -6.67
N ASN A 500 -13.97 -38.47 -7.26
CA ASN A 500 -13.69 -38.25 -8.67
C ASN A 500 -12.67 -37.12 -8.88
N GLU A 501 -13.08 -35.85 -8.78
CA GLU A 501 -12.31 -34.69 -9.26
C GLU A 501 -12.28 -33.48 -8.32
N ARG A 502 -13.03 -33.51 -7.20
CA ARG A 502 -13.12 -32.37 -6.25
C ARG A 502 -12.59 -32.77 -4.87
N VAL A 503 -11.61 -32.02 -4.38
CA VAL A 503 -11.18 -32.06 -2.98
C VAL A 503 -11.26 -30.68 -2.34
N PHE A 504 -11.81 -30.63 -1.14
CA PHE A 504 -11.77 -29.48 -0.24
C PHE A 504 -10.94 -29.86 0.97
N VAL A 505 -9.99 -28.99 1.33
CA VAL A 505 -9.10 -29.15 2.47
C VAL A 505 -9.39 -28.01 3.43
N GLN A 506 -9.85 -28.34 4.63
CA GLN A 506 -10.16 -27.38 5.67
C GLN A 506 -9.11 -27.43 6.79
N VAL A 507 -8.65 -26.26 7.22
CA VAL A 507 -7.75 -26.11 8.38
C VAL A 507 -8.24 -24.96 9.27
N ASP A 508 -8.10 -25.11 10.59
CA ASP A 508 -8.35 -24.02 11.54
C ASP A 508 -7.09 -23.18 11.84
N GLU A 509 -7.29 -22.05 12.53
CA GLU A 509 -6.27 -21.04 12.80
C GLU A 509 -5.02 -21.56 13.53
N ARG A 510 -5.03 -22.77 14.12
CA ARG A 510 -3.82 -23.40 14.68
C ARG A 510 -2.73 -23.59 13.62
N HIS A 511 -3.10 -23.66 12.35
CA HIS A 511 -2.20 -23.82 11.20
C HIS A 511 -1.77 -22.51 10.53
N LYS A 512 -2.33 -21.35 10.94
CA LYS A 512 -2.08 -20.05 10.29
C LYS A 512 -0.59 -19.69 10.33
N GLY A 513 0.00 -19.48 9.14
CA GLY A 513 1.44 -19.22 8.95
C GLY A 513 2.37 -20.39 9.30
N ARG A 514 1.85 -21.61 9.44
CA ARG A 514 2.66 -22.82 9.80
C ARG A 514 2.68 -23.90 8.72
N ILE A 515 1.92 -23.72 7.65
CA ILE A 515 1.76 -24.67 6.54
C ILE A 515 2.22 -24.05 5.22
N CYS A 516 2.56 -24.89 4.24
CA CYS A 516 2.84 -24.46 2.87
C CYS A 516 2.60 -25.62 1.87
N GLY A 517 2.48 -25.30 0.58
CA GLY A 517 2.14 -26.25 -0.50
C GLY A 517 1.32 -25.58 -1.59
N LEU A 518 0.73 -26.35 -2.51
CA LEU A 518 -0.20 -25.81 -3.53
C LEU A 518 -1.40 -25.03 -2.93
N CYS A 519 -1.81 -25.37 -1.71
CA CYS A 519 -2.86 -24.64 -0.98
C CYS A 519 -2.42 -23.29 -0.41
N GLY A 520 -1.19 -22.83 -0.67
CA GLY A 520 -0.68 -21.57 -0.17
C GLY A 520 -0.09 -21.64 1.24
N THR A 521 0.16 -20.49 1.86
CA THR A 521 0.83 -20.34 3.17
C THR A 521 -0.15 -20.29 4.35
N TYR A 522 -1.41 -19.91 4.08
CA TYR A 522 -2.37 -19.48 5.09
C TYR A 522 -1.78 -18.41 6.02
N SER A 523 -1.15 -17.38 5.45
CA SER A 523 -0.63 -16.22 6.18
C SER A 523 -1.73 -15.20 6.48
N GLY A 524 -2.81 -15.19 5.66
CA GLY A 524 -3.75 -14.09 5.48
C GLY A 524 -3.37 -13.18 4.30
N SER A 525 -2.55 -13.63 3.34
CA SER A 525 -2.01 -12.81 2.25
C SER A 525 -1.71 -13.60 0.98
N GLN A 526 -2.53 -13.41 -0.06
CA GLN A 526 -2.34 -14.01 -1.39
C GLN A 526 -1.00 -13.65 -2.07
N PHE A 527 -0.27 -12.67 -1.56
CA PHE A 527 1.03 -12.29 -2.11
C PHE A 527 2.14 -13.31 -1.81
N ASP A 528 2.11 -13.98 -0.65
CA ASP A 528 3.13 -14.99 -0.29
C ASP A 528 2.72 -16.45 -0.60
N ASP A 529 1.45 -16.70 -0.94
CA ASP A 529 0.91 -18.02 -1.34
C ASP A 529 1.73 -18.79 -2.39
N PHE A 530 2.47 -18.10 -3.27
CA PHE A 530 3.35 -18.75 -4.26
C PHE A 530 4.76 -19.05 -3.71
N LEU A 531 4.82 -19.43 -2.44
CA LEU A 531 6.04 -19.88 -1.75
C LEU A 531 6.46 -21.28 -2.25
N THR A 532 7.63 -21.36 -2.87
CA THR A 532 8.27 -22.62 -3.26
C THR A 532 8.86 -23.35 -2.05
N PRO A 533 9.16 -24.67 -2.12
CA PRO A 533 9.76 -25.43 -1.02
C PRO A 533 11.10 -24.88 -0.49
N ASN A 534 11.79 -24.06 -1.29
CA ASN A 534 13.07 -23.43 -0.94
C ASN A 534 12.92 -22.09 -0.20
N GLY A 535 11.69 -21.63 0.07
CA GLY A 535 11.42 -20.35 0.72
C GLY A 535 11.38 -19.14 -0.23
N THR A 536 11.50 -19.34 -1.54
CA THR A 536 11.37 -18.27 -2.54
C THR A 536 9.93 -18.12 -2.99
N ILE A 537 9.38 -16.89 -2.98
CA ILE A 537 8.09 -16.56 -3.60
C ILE A 537 8.33 -16.32 -5.10
N VAL A 538 7.48 -16.88 -5.97
CA VAL A 538 7.57 -16.70 -7.44
C VAL A 538 6.30 -16.08 -8.02
N PRO A 539 6.36 -15.30 -9.11
CA PRO A 539 5.19 -14.59 -9.64
C PRO A 539 4.21 -15.47 -10.44
N TYR A 540 4.70 -16.57 -11.05
CA TYR A 540 3.90 -17.36 -11.99
C TYR A 540 3.39 -18.69 -11.40
N PRO A 541 2.12 -19.09 -11.65
CA PRO A 541 1.56 -20.32 -11.09
C PRO A 541 2.26 -21.61 -11.54
N HIS A 542 2.84 -21.64 -12.74
CA HIS A 542 3.51 -22.84 -13.28
C HIS A 542 4.84 -23.11 -12.59
N ASP A 543 5.69 -22.09 -12.41
CA ASP A 543 6.93 -22.17 -11.63
C ASP A 543 6.66 -22.59 -10.18
N PHE A 544 5.63 -21.98 -9.57
CA PHE A 544 5.19 -22.33 -8.22
C PHE A 544 4.74 -23.80 -8.13
N ALA A 545 3.78 -24.22 -8.94
CA ALA A 545 3.13 -25.51 -8.76
C ALA A 545 4.00 -26.70 -9.21
N SER A 546 4.84 -26.51 -10.23
CA SER A 546 5.86 -27.52 -10.61
C SER A 546 6.93 -27.71 -9.52
N SER A 547 7.27 -26.67 -8.75
CA SER A 547 8.21 -26.80 -7.63
C SER A 547 7.70 -27.73 -6.50
N TRP A 548 6.39 -27.94 -6.40
CA TRP A 548 5.75 -28.82 -5.41
C TRP A 548 5.57 -30.28 -5.86
N ASN A 549 6.19 -30.66 -6.98
CA ASN A 549 6.22 -32.03 -7.53
C ASN A 549 7.05 -32.99 -6.65
N THR A 550 6.46 -34.12 -6.24
CA THR A 550 7.09 -35.08 -5.31
C THR A 550 7.92 -36.19 -5.97
N GLN A 551 8.05 -36.18 -7.30
CA GLN A 551 8.91 -37.07 -8.11
C GLN A 551 8.68 -38.58 -7.93
N ASP A 552 7.63 -39.09 -8.57
CA ASP A 552 7.31 -40.52 -8.66
C ASP A 552 8.22 -41.23 -9.68
N LYS A 553 9.10 -42.13 -9.21
CA LYS A 553 10.10 -42.81 -10.06
C LYS A 553 9.53 -43.94 -10.92
N ASP A 554 8.40 -44.51 -10.51
CA ASP A 554 7.76 -45.62 -11.22
C ASP A 554 6.67 -45.13 -12.21
N TRP A 555 6.51 -43.80 -12.35
CA TRP A 555 5.47 -43.17 -13.16
C TRP A 555 5.98 -42.00 -14.00
N THR A 556 5.98 -42.17 -15.33
CA THR A 556 6.29 -41.08 -16.27
C THR A 556 5.17 -40.03 -16.27
N CYS A 557 5.45 -38.85 -15.74
CA CYS A 557 4.53 -37.71 -15.72
C CYS A 557 5.13 -36.44 -16.33
N SER A 558 4.33 -35.37 -16.38
CA SER A 558 4.74 -34.04 -16.84
C SER A 558 3.97 -32.94 -16.10
N ASP A 559 4.65 -31.85 -15.77
CA ASP A 559 4.09 -30.64 -15.15
C ASP A 559 3.18 -29.83 -16.11
N GLY A 560 3.05 -30.28 -17.37
CA GLY A 560 2.17 -29.67 -18.37
C GLY A 560 2.76 -28.40 -19.02
N PRO A 561 2.14 -27.91 -20.11
CA PRO A 561 2.54 -26.66 -20.75
C PRO A 561 2.09 -25.45 -19.89
N PRO A 562 2.90 -24.37 -19.84
CA PRO A 562 2.54 -23.15 -19.11
C PRO A 562 1.39 -22.38 -19.78
N ASP A 563 1.33 -22.39 -21.11
CA ASP A 563 0.33 -21.66 -21.88
C ASP A 563 -1.00 -22.42 -22.01
N ASP A 564 -2.12 -21.70 -22.06
CA ASP A 564 -3.44 -22.27 -22.38
C ASP A 564 -3.67 -22.43 -23.89
N PRO A 565 -4.38 -23.48 -24.33
CA PRO A 565 -4.78 -23.61 -25.73
C PRO A 565 -5.83 -22.55 -26.09
N LEU A 566 -5.64 -21.88 -27.23
CA LEU A 566 -6.57 -20.87 -27.75
C LEU A 566 -7.97 -21.46 -27.95
N CYS A 567 -8.98 -20.82 -27.34
CA CYS A 567 -10.37 -21.24 -27.50
C CYS A 567 -10.96 -20.73 -28.84
N PRO A 568 -11.68 -21.57 -29.61
CA PRO A 568 -12.45 -21.11 -30.76
C PRO A 568 -13.58 -20.14 -30.34
N PRO A 569 -13.80 -19.01 -31.04
CA PRO A 569 -14.80 -18.00 -30.63
C PRO A 569 -16.23 -18.52 -30.49
N GLU A 570 -16.61 -19.54 -31.27
CA GLU A 570 -17.91 -20.19 -31.16
C GLU A 570 -18.09 -20.96 -29.84
N LEU A 571 -17.02 -21.60 -29.35
CA LEU A 571 -17.01 -22.33 -28.07
C LEU A 571 -16.83 -21.38 -26.89
N ASP A 572 -16.02 -20.33 -27.03
CA ASP A 572 -15.86 -19.31 -26.00
C ASP A 572 -17.20 -18.64 -25.66
N ARG A 573 -18.05 -18.41 -26.69
CA ARG A 573 -19.41 -17.91 -26.52
C ARG A 573 -20.37 -18.93 -25.90
N GLU A 574 -20.39 -20.20 -26.32
CA GLU A 574 -21.23 -21.23 -25.65
C GLU A 574 -20.82 -21.42 -24.19
N ALA A 575 -19.50 -21.40 -23.92
CA ALA A 575 -18.96 -21.40 -22.57
C ALA A 575 -19.46 -20.20 -21.76
N TYR A 576 -19.37 -18.99 -22.32
CA TYR A 576 -19.86 -17.79 -21.66
C TYR A 576 -21.37 -17.89 -21.36
N GLU A 577 -22.20 -18.22 -22.36
CA GLU A 577 -23.67 -18.26 -22.28
C GLU A 577 -24.20 -19.23 -21.19
N GLU A 578 -23.45 -20.29 -20.86
CA GLU A 578 -23.82 -21.24 -19.79
C GLU A 578 -23.05 -21.04 -18.47
N CYS A 579 -21.78 -20.63 -18.48
CA CYS A 579 -21.01 -20.39 -17.27
C CYS A 579 -21.45 -19.12 -16.53
N SER A 580 -21.88 -18.08 -17.24
CA SER A 580 -22.38 -16.82 -16.64
C SER A 580 -23.63 -17.01 -15.77
N LYS A 581 -24.34 -18.13 -15.91
CA LYS A 581 -25.46 -18.49 -15.04
C LYS A 581 -25.10 -18.55 -13.55
N LEU A 582 -23.81 -18.72 -13.22
CA LEU A 582 -23.31 -18.66 -11.83
C LEU A 582 -23.55 -17.32 -11.11
N PHE A 583 -23.81 -16.23 -11.85
CA PHE A 583 -24.15 -14.92 -11.27
C PHE A 583 -25.68 -14.72 -11.12
N GLY A 584 -26.52 -15.52 -11.78
CA GLY A 584 -27.97 -15.38 -11.73
C GLY A 584 -28.60 -15.77 -10.38
N ASP A 585 -29.86 -15.36 -10.17
CA ASP A 585 -30.61 -15.51 -8.90
C ASP A 585 -30.56 -16.93 -8.28
N THR A 586 -30.57 -17.97 -9.12
CA THR A 586 -30.43 -19.40 -8.73
C THR A 586 -29.19 -19.69 -7.89
N PHE A 587 -28.12 -18.89 -8.03
CA PHE A 587 -26.87 -19.02 -7.30
C PHE A 587 -26.62 -17.88 -6.30
N LYS A 588 -27.41 -16.79 -6.37
CA LYS A 588 -27.23 -15.52 -5.60
C LYS A 588 -27.22 -15.70 -4.07
N ALA A 589 -27.80 -16.77 -3.54
CA ALA A 589 -27.74 -17.09 -2.11
C ALA A 589 -26.34 -17.56 -1.62
N CYS A 590 -25.51 -18.13 -2.51
CA CYS A 590 -24.16 -18.59 -2.19
C CYS A 590 -23.08 -17.51 -2.38
N HIS A 591 -23.39 -16.48 -3.16
CA HIS A 591 -22.49 -15.38 -3.53
C HIS A 591 -21.63 -14.89 -2.35
N TRP A 592 -22.25 -14.41 -1.27
CA TRP A 592 -21.56 -13.90 -0.08
C TRP A 592 -20.51 -14.86 0.54
N PHE A 593 -20.61 -16.16 0.29
CA PHE A 593 -19.77 -17.20 0.89
C PHE A 593 -18.77 -17.82 -0.10
N VAL A 594 -19.06 -17.82 -1.41
CA VAL A 594 -18.19 -18.39 -2.45
C VAL A 594 -18.21 -17.51 -3.71
N PRO A 595 -17.06 -17.02 -4.22
CA PRO A 595 -17.04 -16.08 -5.35
C PRO A 595 -17.18 -16.77 -6.72
N PRO A 596 -18.31 -16.62 -7.46
CA PRO A 596 -18.59 -17.33 -8.71
C PRO A 596 -17.65 -16.92 -9.84
N GLN A 597 -17.09 -15.71 -9.85
CA GLN A 597 -16.15 -15.24 -10.87
C GLN A 597 -14.83 -16.04 -10.90
N ILE A 598 -14.43 -16.65 -9.76
CA ILE A 598 -13.35 -17.65 -9.75
C ILE A 598 -13.79 -18.85 -10.60
N PHE A 599 -14.99 -19.37 -10.31
CA PHE A 599 -15.55 -20.57 -10.94
C PHE A 599 -15.91 -20.36 -12.42
N MET A 600 -16.33 -19.15 -12.81
CA MET A 600 -16.57 -18.70 -14.18
C MET A 600 -15.31 -18.87 -15.05
N SER A 601 -14.17 -18.35 -14.58
CA SER A 601 -12.90 -18.41 -15.31
C SER A 601 -12.39 -19.85 -15.52
N SER A 602 -12.66 -20.75 -14.56
CA SER A 602 -12.41 -22.18 -14.71
C SER A 602 -13.43 -22.86 -15.63
N CYS A 603 -14.72 -22.54 -15.50
CA CYS A 603 -15.81 -23.12 -16.30
C CYS A 603 -15.61 -22.85 -17.80
N MET A 604 -15.20 -21.64 -18.17
CA MET A 604 -14.84 -21.34 -19.55
C MET A 604 -13.63 -22.14 -20.02
N ARG A 605 -12.58 -22.28 -19.19
CA ARG A 605 -11.37 -23.05 -19.52
C ARG A 605 -11.62 -24.55 -19.64
N ASP A 606 -12.46 -25.14 -18.78
CA ASP A 606 -12.94 -26.52 -18.86
C ASP A 606 -13.70 -26.75 -20.18
N HIS A 607 -14.66 -25.89 -20.53
CA HIS A 607 -15.44 -26.01 -21.77
C HIS A 607 -14.56 -25.91 -23.03
N CYS A 608 -13.67 -24.91 -23.07
CA CYS A 608 -12.73 -24.70 -24.16
C CYS A 608 -11.72 -25.86 -24.33
N SER A 609 -11.09 -26.31 -23.24
CA SER A 609 -10.10 -27.39 -23.26
C SER A 609 -10.69 -28.77 -23.61
N THR A 610 -12.01 -28.93 -23.44
CA THR A 610 -12.74 -30.16 -23.77
C THR A 610 -13.59 -30.05 -25.04
N ALA A 611 -13.38 -28.99 -25.83
CA ALA A 611 -14.01 -28.75 -27.13
C ALA A 611 -15.56 -28.76 -27.11
N GLY A 612 -16.16 -28.20 -26.05
CA GLY A 612 -17.61 -28.05 -25.92
C GLY A 612 -18.33 -29.22 -25.24
N ASP A 613 -17.64 -30.00 -24.40
CA ASP A 613 -18.27 -31.11 -23.68
C ASP A 613 -19.28 -30.59 -22.63
N ARG A 614 -20.57 -30.76 -22.93
CA ARG A 614 -21.69 -30.39 -22.05
C ARG A 614 -21.66 -31.09 -20.69
N THR A 615 -21.04 -32.27 -20.59
CA THR A 615 -20.86 -32.96 -19.29
C THR A 615 -19.78 -32.28 -18.44
N ARG A 616 -18.73 -31.74 -19.06
CA ARG A 616 -17.69 -30.94 -18.40
C ARG A 616 -18.23 -29.60 -17.94
N LEU A 617 -18.94 -28.88 -18.81
CA LEU A 617 -19.63 -27.64 -18.47
C LEU A 617 -20.56 -27.80 -17.25
N CYS A 618 -21.36 -28.87 -17.21
CA CYS A 618 -22.19 -29.20 -16.04
C CYS A 618 -21.34 -29.52 -14.79
N ALA A 619 -20.23 -30.24 -14.93
CA ALA A 619 -19.31 -30.54 -13.83
C ALA A 619 -18.60 -29.29 -13.27
N SER A 620 -18.32 -28.28 -14.10
CA SER A 620 -17.79 -26.98 -13.66
C SER A 620 -18.82 -26.21 -12.85
N LEU A 621 -20.08 -26.12 -13.31
CA LEU A 621 -21.18 -25.54 -12.53
C LEU A 621 -21.39 -26.27 -11.19
N GLN A 622 -21.39 -27.61 -11.21
CA GLN A 622 -21.47 -28.42 -10.00
C GLN A 622 -20.29 -28.18 -9.03
N SER A 623 -19.14 -27.74 -9.51
CA SER A 623 -17.99 -27.44 -8.64
C SER A 623 -18.21 -26.17 -7.81
N TYR A 624 -18.94 -25.18 -8.34
CA TYR A 624 -19.38 -24.02 -7.54
C TYR A 624 -20.38 -24.46 -6.47
N VAL A 625 -21.40 -25.24 -6.84
CA VAL A 625 -22.40 -25.74 -5.87
C VAL A 625 -21.75 -26.60 -4.78
N ALA A 626 -20.78 -27.45 -5.13
CA ALA A 626 -20.02 -28.22 -4.16
C ALA A 626 -19.24 -27.33 -3.17
N ALA A 627 -18.73 -26.18 -3.61
CA ALA A 627 -18.11 -25.20 -2.71
C ALA A 627 -19.16 -24.50 -1.83
N CYS A 628 -20.34 -24.18 -2.37
CA CYS A 628 -21.48 -23.65 -1.59
C CYS A 628 -21.90 -24.59 -0.46
N GLU A 629 -22.05 -25.89 -0.76
CA GLU A 629 -22.41 -26.92 0.22
C GLU A 629 -21.33 -27.07 1.31
N VAL A 630 -20.05 -26.90 0.97
CA VAL A 630 -18.93 -26.88 1.93
C VAL A 630 -18.87 -25.60 2.77
N ALA A 631 -19.43 -24.50 2.26
CA ALA A 631 -19.70 -23.26 3.00
C ALA A 631 -21.08 -23.24 3.70
N GLU A 632 -21.72 -24.42 3.83
CA GLU A 632 -23.04 -24.64 4.45
C GLU A 632 -24.24 -23.94 3.77
N VAL A 633 -24.08 -23.46 2.53
CA VAL A 633 -25.16 -22.88 1.71
C VAL A 633 -25.72 -23.91 0.72
N PHE A 634 -27.01 -24.21 0.86
CA PHE A 634 -27.71 -25.15 -0.03
C PHE A 634 -28.60 -24.43 -1.05
N LEU A 635 -28.31 -24.64 -2.35
CA LEU A 635 -28.97 -23.95 -3.47
C LEU A 635 -30.22 -24.65 -4.04
N GLY A 636 -30.60 -25.81 -3.51
CA GLY A 636 -31.80 -26.53 -3.99
C GLY A 636 -31.69 -27.06 -5.42
N ASP A 637 -32.75 -26.86 -6.22
CA ASP A 637 -32.94 -27.43 -7.55
C ASP A 637 -32.16 -26.68 -8.67
N TRP A 638 -30.94 -26.25 -8.39
CA TRP A 638 -30.10 -25.37 -9.22
C TRP A 638 -29.94 -25.84 -10.69
N TRP A 639 -30.05 -27.15 -10.94
CA TRP A 639 -29.89 -27.73 -12.27
C TRP A 639 -30.98 -27.33 -13.27
N GLN A 640 -32.19 -26.94 -12.82
CA GLN A 640 -33.38 -26.84 -13.67
C GLN A 640 -33.24 -25.86 -14.86
N GLU A 641 -32.43 -24.81 -14.73
CA GLU A 641 -32.25 -23.75 -15.75
C GLU A 641 -30.86 -23.79 -16.45
N THR A 642 -30.10 -24.85 -16.20
CA THR A 642 -28.71 -25.02 -16.67
C THR A 642 -28.59 -26.17 -17.69
N VAL A 643 -27.42 -26.29 -18.33
CA VAL A 643 -26.98 -27.48 -19.07
C VAL A 643 -27.21 -28.82 -18.33
N CYS A 644 -27.27 -28.83 -17.00
CA CYS A 644 -27.45 -30.04 -16.19
C CYS A 644 -28.89 -30.60 -16.17
N ALA A 645 -29.88 -29.90 -16.75
CA ALA A 645 -31.26 -30.37 -16.77
C ALA A 645 -31.44 -31.68 -17.58
N PRO A 646 -32.17 -32.69 -17.04
CA PRO A 646 -32.36 -33.98 -17.72
C PRO A 646 -33.21 -33.84 -18.99
N THR A 647 -32.70 -34.33 -20.12
CA THR A 647 -33.30 -34.08 -21.44
C THR A 647 -34.63 -34.82 -21.64
N PRO A 648 -35.74 -34.13 -22.00
CA PRO A 648 -37.03 -34.78 -22.23
C PRO A 648 -37.05 -35.61 -23.53
N SER A 649 -37.72 -36.77 -23.48
CA SER A 649 -37.84 -37.68 -24.63
C SER A 649 -38.82 -37.15 -25.70
N PRO A 650 -38.56 -37.37 -27.00
CA PRO A 650 -39.36 -36.80 -28.08
C PRO A 650 -40.71 -37.52 -28.27
N THR A 651 -41.81 -36.77 -28.22
CA THR A 651 -43.14 -37.22 -28.69
C THR A 651 -43.72 -36.25 -29.71
N THR A 652 -44.34 -36.80 -30.75
CA THR A 652 -44.74 -36.08 -31.97
C THR A 652 -46.17 -35.52 -31.92
N SER A 653 -46.32 -34.23 -32.20
CA SER A 653 -47.59 -33.65 -32.70
C SER A 653 -47.33 -32.48 -33.65
N SER A 654 -48.10 -32.40 -34.74
CA SER A 654 -47.94 -31.44 -35.84
C SER A 654 -48.41 -30.00 -35.49
N PRO A 655 -47.89 -28.96 -36.17
CA PRO A 655 -48.03 -27.57 -35.73
C PRO A 655 -49.34 -26.88 -36.18
N PRO A 656 -49.84 -25.89 -35.42
CA PRO A 656 -50.79 -24.89 -35.90
C PRO A 656 -50.07 -23.73 -36.61
N THR A 657 -50.57 -23.29 -37.76
CA THR A 657 -50.01 -22.15 -38.49
C THR A 657 -50.34 -20.82 -37.81
N ALA A 658 -49.38 -20.23 -37.10
CA ALA A 658 -49.42 -18.85 -36.63
C ALA A 658 -48.67 -17.92 -37.58
N THR A 659 -49.15 -16.69 -37.77
CA THR A 659 -48.62 -15.75 -38.75
C THR A 659 -47.22 -15.28 -38.38
N VAL A 660 -46.26 -15.37 -39.31
CA VAL A 660 -44.90 -14.86 -39.11
C VAL A 660 -44.92 -13.33 -39.01
N LYS A 661 -44.92 -12.81 -37.78
CA LYS A 661 -44.31 -11.52 -37.49
C LYS A 661 -42.81 -11.75 -37.35
N ASN A 662 -42.04 -11.24 -38.30
CA ASN A 662 -40.60 -11.13 -38.13
C ASN A 662 -40.30 -10.14 -37.01
N LEU A 663 -40.00 -10.66 -35.83
CA LEU A 663 -39.22 -10.00 -34.78
C LEU A 663 -37.84 -10.66 -34.63
N MET A 664 -37.32 -11.22 -35.73
CA MET A 664 -35.89 -11.23 -35.97
C MET A 664 -35.43 -9.81 -36.27
N ASN A 665 -35.34 -8.98 -35.23
CA ASN A 665 -34.42 -7.85 -35.22
C ASN A 665 -34.07 -7.46 -33.78
N ASP A 666 -32.76 -7.37 -33.55
CA ASP A 666 -32.10 -6.52 -32.56
C ASP A 666 -32.31 -6.77 -31.05
N PHE A 667 -31.48 -7.67 -30.51
CA PHE A 667 -30.79 -7.43 -29.24
C PHE A 667 -29.27 -7.39 -29.48
N THR A 668 -28.84 -6.62 -30.49
CA THR A 668 -27.42 -6.25 -30.62
C THR A 668 -27.23 -4.97 -29.82
N GLY A 669 -26.49 -5.01 -28.71
CA GLY A 669 -26.40 -3.85 -27.81
C GLY A 669 -25.80 -4.19 -26.45
N CYS A 670 -25.74 -3.17 -25.60
CA CYS A 670 -25.32 -3.26 -24.21
C CYS A 670 -26.56 -3.10 -23.30
N PRO A 671 -27.09 -4.17 -22.67
CA PRO A 671 -28.39 -4.14 -21.99
C PRO A 671 -28.38 -3.58 -20.56
N TRP A 672 -27.38 -2.77 -20.18
CA TRP A 672 -27.03 -2.50 -18.78
C TRP A 672 -26.89 -1.02 -18.39
N SER A 673 -27.56 -0.13 -19.12
CA SER A 673 -27.88 1.19 -18.59
C SER A 673 -28.74 1.03 -17.32
N CYS A 674 -28.42 1.76 -16.25
CA CYS A 674 -29.11 1.71 -14.97
C CYS A 674 -29.18 3.08 -14.31
N ASP A 675 -30.39 3.51 -13.98
CA ASP A 675 -30.73 4.64 -13.11
C ASP A 675 -30.89 4.22 -11.63
N PHE A 676 -30.61 2.94 -11.34
CA PHE A 676 -30.80 2.20 -10.08
C PHE A 676 -32.19 2.27 -9.42
N ASP A 677 -33.09 3.09 -9.94
CA ASP A 677 -34.35 3.49 -9.31
C ASP A 677 -35.31 2.29 -9.15
N GLN A 678 -35.31 1.37 -10.11
CA GLN A 678 -36.15 0.15 -10.10
C GLN A 678 -35.40 -1.15 -9.76
N GLY A 679 -34.08 -1.08 -9.51
CA GLY A 679 -33.25 -2.23 -9.12
C GLY A 679 -31.82 -2.14 -9.68
N GLU A 680 -31.06 -3.22 -9.58
CA GLU A 680 -29.65 -3.30 -10.00
C GLU A 680 -29.47 -3.42 -11.53
N CYS A 681 -30.55 -3.43 -12.31
CA CYS A 681 -30.57 -3.57 -13.79
C CYS A 681 -29.75 -4.74 -14.36
N GLY A 682 -29.60 -5.82 -13.58
CA GLY A 682 -28.78 -6.97 -13.94
C GLY A 682 -27.29 -6.80 -13.64
N TRP A 683 -26.85 -5.69 -13.05
CA TRP A 683 -25.52 -5.63 -12.45
C TRP A 683 -25.45 -6.58 -11.25
N GLU A 684 -24.33 -7.28 -11.13
CA GLU A 684 -24.14 -8.41 -10.22
C GLU A 684 -22.90 -8.14 -9.35
N GLN A 685 -23.01 -8.39 -8.05
CA GLN A 685 -21.90 -8.17 -7.13
C GLN A 685 -20.78 -9.16 -7.40
N LEU A 686 -19.55 -8.66 -7.35
CA LEU A 686 -18.38 -9.50 -7.16
C LEU A 686 -18.10 -9.66 -5.67
N ILE A 687 -17.18 -10.58 -5.41
CA ILE A 687 -17.01 -11.26 -4.10
C ILE A 687 -15.55 -11.72 -3.91
N GLN A 688 -14.64 -11.14 -4.70
CA GLN A 688 -13.16 -11.21 -4.59
C GLN A 688 -12.58 -9.93 -3.98
N ASP A 689 -13.49 -9.00 -3.72
CA ASP A 689 -13.38 -7.76 -2.99
C ASP A 689 -13.60 -8.05 -1.49
N SER A 690 -13.77 -6.99 -0.70
CA SER A 690 -13.72 -7.05 0.77
C SER A 690 -15.05 -6.68 1.42
N PHE A 691 -15.90 -5.95 0.69
CA PHE A 691 -17.25 -5.55 1.08
C PHE A 691 -18.07 -5.21 -0.17
N ASN A 692 -19.37 -4.90 -0.03
CA ASN A 692 -20.29 -4.78 -1.17
C ASN A 692 -20.75 -3.34 -1.44
N TRP A 693 -21.07 -3.05 -2.71
CA TRP A 693 -21.94 -1.92 -3.05
C TRP A 693 -23.34 -2.10 -2.42
N THR A 694 -24.03 -1.01 -2.12
CA THR A 694 -25.37 -1.02 -1.50
C THR A 694 -26.28 -0.05 -2.23
N ARG A 695 -27.46 -0.52 -2.67
CA ARG A 695 -28.48 0.33 -3.31
C ARG A 695 -29.27 1.11 -2.25
N TRP A 696 -29.23 2.44 -2.31
CA TRP A 696 -29.67 3.33 -1.23
C TRP A 696 -30.45 4.55 -1.73
N SER A 697 -31.12 5.27 -0.81
CA SER A 697 -31.92 6.46 -1.11
C SER A 697 -31.88 7.45 0.06
N GLY A 698 -31.67 8.73 -0.23
CA GLY A 698 -31.34 9.76 0.76
C GLY A 698 -29.84 9.76 1.14
N PRO A 699 -29.45 10.44 2.23
CA PRO A 699 -28.06 10.48 2.70
C PRO A 699 -27.56 9.11 3.14
N THR A 700 -26.27 8.82 2.97
CA THR A 700 -25.64 7.59 3.48
C THR A 700 -25.63 7.55 5.02
N PRO A 701 -25.47 6.37 5.66
CA PRO A 701 -25.54 6.23 7.11
C PRO A 701 -24.48 7.00 7.91
N SER A 702 -23.29 7.20 7.35
CA SER A 702 -22.13 7.84 7.96
C SER A 702 -22.10 9.36 7.74
N GLU A 703 -21.84 10.14 8.81
CA GLU A 703 -21.81 11.60 8.70
C GLU A 703 -20.59 12.14 7.92
N TYR A 704 -20.81 13.16 7.09
CA TYR A 704 -19.79 13.85 6.28
C TYR A 704 -19.10 13.00 5.21
N THR A 705 -19.84 12.06 4.62
CA THR A 705 -19.43 11.28 3.44
C THR A 705 -20.66 10.96 2.58
N GLY A 706 -20.43 10.41 1.38
CA GLY A 706 -21.47 9.90 0.49
C GLY A 706 -22.44 10.93 -0.12
N PRO A 707 -23.33 10.52 -1.05
CA PRO A 707 -24.34 11.40 -1.62
C PRO A 707 -25.45 11.74 -0.62
N THR A 708 -25.93 12.99 -0.63
CA THR A 708 -27.13 13.38 0.13
C THR A 708 -28.45 12.95 -0.54
N SER A 709 -28.41 12.63 -1.83
CA SER A 709 -29.51 12.06 -2.63
C SER A 709 -28.96 11.40 -3.90
N ASP A 710 -29.82 10.68 -4.63
CA ASP A 710 -29.61 10.33 -6.05
C ASP A 710 -29.39 11.57 -6.92
N HIS A 711 -28.81 11.35 -8.10
CA HIS A 711 -28.59 12.35 -9.12
C HIS A 711 -29.86 12.65 -9.94
N THR A 712 -30.61 11.61 -10.33
CA THR A 712 -31.67 11.71 -11.36
C THR A 712 -32.87 12.55 -10.93
N THR A 713 -33.29 12.48 -9.65
CA THR A 713 -34.52 13.12 -9.15
C THR A 713 -34.43 13.78 -7.78
N GLY A 714 -33.43 13.43 -6.97
CA GLY A 714 -33.30 13.81 -5.56
C GLY A 714 -34.26 13.09 -4.60
N ARG A 715 -34.96 12.04 -5.05
CA ARG A 715 -35.77 11.10 -4.22
C ARG A 715 -35.78 9.64 -4.74
N GLY A 716 -34.90 9.32 -5.67
CA GLY A 716 -34.73 8.01 -6.28
C GLY A 716 -33.74 7.16 -5.51
N PHE A 717 -33.09 6.20 -6.19
CA PHE A 717 -32.04 5.36 -5.63
C PHE A 717 -30.75 5.41 -6.44
N TYR A 718 -29.62 5.38 -5.75
CA TYR A 718 -28.27 5.21 -6.30
C TYR A 718 -27.61 3.97 -5.68
N ILE A 719 -26.39 3.62 -6.08
CA ILE A 719 -25.56 2.65 -5.33
C ILE A 719 -24.36 3.35 -4.68
N TYR A 720 -23.95 2.86 -3.51
CA TYR A 720 -22.75 3.37 -2.84
C TYR A 720 -21.95 2.29 -2.11
N THR A 721 -20.70 2.61 -1.76
CA THR A 721 -19.87 1.82 -0.85
C THR A 721 -19.90 2.46 0.54
N GLU A 722 -20.19 1.72 1.61
CA GLU A 722 -20.13 2.22 3.00
C GLU A 722 -18.69 2.16 3.53
N GLY A 723 -18.16 3.26 4.07
CA GLY A 723 -16.81 3.32 4.62
C GLY A 723 -16.66 2.84 6.06
N ASP A 724 -17.73 2.81 6.86
CA ASP A 724 -17.69 2.32 8.24
C ASP A 724 -17.65 0.78 8.33
N GLY A 725 -17.07 0.26 9.41
CA GLY A 725 -16.93 -1.19 9.65
C GLY A 725 -15.89 -1.94 8.80
N VAL A 726 -15.32 -1.32 7.77
CA VAL A 726 -14.32 -1.89 6.84
C VAL A 726 -12.92 -1.24 6.96
N TYR A 727 -11.87 -1.86 6.40
CA TYR A 727 -10.46 -1.46 6.57
C TYR A 727 -9.88 -0.71 5.37
N ARG A 728 -8.81 0.08 5.58
CA ARG A 728 -8.17 0.86 4.51
C ARG A 728 -7.58 -0.04 3.42
N GLY A 729 -7.99 0.16 2.17
CA GLY A 729 -7.55 -0.62 1.01
C GLY A 729 -8.45 -1.80 0.66
N ASP A 730 -9.42 -2.12 1.52
CA ASP A 730 -10.57 -2.96 1.19
C ASP A 730 -11.29 -2.37 -0.04
N SER A 731 -11.83 -3.22 -0.92
CA SER A 731 -12.62 -2.74 -2.07
C SER A 731 -14.00 -3.39 -2.13
N ALA A 732 -14.85 -2.84 -3.00
CA ALA A 732 -16.20 -3.30 -3.31
C ALA A 732 -16.41 -3.22 -4.82
N ARG A 733 -16.91 -4.27 -5.45
CA ARG A 733 -16.89 -4.49 -6.90
C ARG A 733 -18.23 -5.00 -7.42
N MET A 734 -18.71 -4.42 -8.51
CA MET A 734 -19.92 -4.88 -9.19
C MET A 734 -19.67 -4.99 -10.70
N MET A 735 -20.22 -6.02 -11.33
CA MET A 735 -20.03 -6.38 -12.74
C MET A 735 -21.31 -6.18 -13.55
N SER A 736 -21.18 -5.68 -14.78
CA SER A 736 -22.31 -5.47 -15.69
C SER A 736 -22.70 -6.76 -16.42
N PRO A 737 -23.96 -6.87 -16.89
CA PRO A 737 -24.33 -7.78 -17.97
C PRO A 737 -23.44 -7.64 -19.21
N VAL A 738 -23.45 -8.65 -20.08
CA VAL A 738 -22.66 -8.64 -21.32
C VAL A 738 -23.21 -7.64 -22.33
N CYS A 739 -22.36 -6.72 -22.78
CA CYS A 739 -22.60 -6.05 -24.05
C CYS A 739 -22.24 -6.98 -25.22
N HIS A 740 -23.24 -7.30 -26.05
CA HIS A 740 -23.10 -8.13 -27.25
C HIS A 740 -22.85 -7.28 -28.52
N SER A 741 -22.25 -6.10 -28.38
CA SER A 741 -22.05 -5.13 -29.47
C SER A 741 -20.57 -4.84 -29.67
N SER A 742 -19.99 -5.44 -30.72
CA SER A 742 -18.63 -5.14 -31.19
C SER A 742 -18.52 -3.73 -31.77
N GLY A 743 -17.30 -3.18 -31.77
CA GLY A 743 -17.02 -1.81 -32.19
C GLY A 743 -17.25 -0.79 -31.06
N PRO A 744 -17.09 0.51 -31.35
CA PRO A 744 -17.08 1.56 -30.33
C PRO A 744 -18.43 1.65 -29.59
N GLN A 745 -18.36 1.65 -28.26
CA GLN A 745 -19.47 1.95 -27.34
C GLN A 745 -19.04 3.08 -26.40
N CYS A 746 -19.95 3.98 -26.05
CA CYS A 746 -19.73 5.00 -25.03
C CYS A 746 -20.53 4.69 -23.77
N ILE A 747 -19.87 4.69 -22.62
CA ILE A 747 -20.51 4.70 -21.30
C ILE A 747 -20.50 6.14 -20.79
N SER A 748 -21.64 6.62 -20.33
CA SER A 748 -21.79 7.76 -19.41
C SER A 748 -22.19 7.25 -18.03
N PHE A 749 -21.78 7.92 -16.97
CA PHE A 749 -22.28 7.68 -15.61
C PHE A 749 -22.04 8.92 -14.75
N TRP A 750 -22.69 8.95 -13.59
CA TRP A 750 -22.42 9.91 -12.53
C TRP A 750 -21.79 9.20 -11.34
N TYR A 751 -20.87 9.88 -10.66
CA TYR A 751 -20.18 9.38 -9.48
C TYR A 751 -20.02 10.49 -8.43
N HIS A 752 -19.90 10.11 -7.17
CA HIS A 752 -19.73 11.01 -6.03
C HIS A 752 -18.66 10.41 -5.10
N MET A 753 -17.73 11.24 -4.60
CA MET A 753 -16.60 10.77 -3.79
C MET A 753 -16.27 11.84 -2.74
N TYR A 754 -16.75 11.65 -1.51
CA TYR A 754 -16.67 12.69 -0.48
C TYR A 754 -16.27 12.13 0.89
N GLY A 755 -15.31 12.80 1.55
CA GLY A 755 -14.82 12.45 2.88
C GLY A 755 -13.30 12.28 2.93
N ALA A 756 -12.85 11.03 2.96
CA ALA A 756 -11.47 10.59 3.22
C ALA A 756 -10.51 10.70 2.02
N LEU A 757 -9.21 10.54 2.32
CA LEU A 757 -8.14 10.40 1.32
C LEU A 757 -7.90 8.92 0.96
N GLY A 758 -7.41 8.66 -0.25
CA GLY A 758 -7.14 7.30 -0.74
C GLY A 758 -8.39 6.48 -1.09
N ILE A 759 -9.59 7.07 -1.05
CA ILE A 759 -10.78 6.50 -1.71
C ILE A 759 -10.48 6.38 -3.20
N ALA A 760 -10.92 5.33 -3.89
CA ALA A 760 -10.85 5.26 -5.35
C ALA A 760 -12.13 4.72 -5.98
N LEU A 761 -12.38 5.10 -7.23
CA LEU A 761 -13.37 4.48 -8.12
C LEU A 761 -12.65 4.06 -9.40
N ASN A 762 -12.48 2.76 -9.61
CA ASN A 762 -11.89 2.17 -10.82
C ASN A 762 -13.00 1.56 -11.69
N ILE A 763 -12.81 1.56 -13.00
CA ILE A 763 -13.67 0.85 -13.94
C ILE A 763 -12.80 0.02 -14.88
N TYR A 764 -13.18 -1.24 -15.10
CA TYR A 764 -12.45 -2.22 -15.90
C TYR A 764 -13.34 -2.76 -17.02
N GLN A 765 -12.80 -2.91 -18.23
CA GLN A 765 -13.39 -3.68 -19.33
C GLN A 765 -12.94 -5.13 -19.20
N LEU A 766 -13.89 -6.06 -19.16
CA LEU A 766 -13.64 -7.49 -19.12
C LEU A 766 -13.92 -8.12 -20.49
N GLU A 767 -12.89 -8.66 -21.12
CA GLU A 767 -12.98 -9.44 -22.37
C GLU A 767 -12.33 -10.80 -22.17
N ILE A 768 -13.06 -11.90 -22.41
CA ILE A 768 -12.49 -13.26 -22.51
C ILE A 768 -11.60 -13.62 -21.28
N ASN A 769 -12.04 -13.21 -20.08
CA ASN A 769 -11.34 -13.33 -18.79
C ASN A 769 -10.13 -12.38 -18.53
N HIS A 770 -9.87 -11.37 -19.37
CA HIS A 770 -8.90 -10.30 -19.09
C HIS A 770 -9.60 -9.00 -18.67
N ALA A 771 -9.37 -8.56 -17.42
CA ALA A 771 -9.92 -7.32 -16.86
C ALA A 771 -8.94 -6.14 -17.02
N THR A 772 -9.12 -5.35 -18.07
CA THR A 772 -8.30 -4.16 -18.36
C THR A 772 -8.89 -2.95 -17.63
N LYS A 773 -8.14 -2.25 -16.75
CA LYS A 773 -8.62 -0.99 -16.16
C LYS A 773 -8.72 0.08 -17.27
N ILE A 774 -9.93 0.59 -17.51
CA ILE A 774 -10.25 1.57 -18.57
C ILE A 774 -10.46 2.99 -18.03
N TRP A 775 -10.69 3.14 -16.71
CA TRP A 775 -10.86 4.44 -16.06
C TRP A 775 -10.56 4.34 -14.57
N SER A 776 -10.17 5.46 -13.96
CA SER A 776 -9.98 5.60 -12.52
C SER A 776 -10.14 7.06 -12.09
N ARG A 777 -10.66 7.27 -10.88
CA ARG A 777 -10.55 8.50 -10.09
C ARG A 777 -10.27 8.15 -8.63
N ALA A 778 -9.60 9.05 -7.91
CA ALA A 778 -9.20 8.82 -6.53
C ALA A 778 -9.19 10.11 -5.70
N ASN A 779 -9.25 9.92 -4.38
CA ASN A 779 -9.43 10.93 -3.32
C ASN A 779 -10.80 11.63 -3.35
N ASN A 780 -10.99 12.57 -2.43
CA ASN A 780 -12.22 13.36 -2.26
C ASN A 780 -12.37 14.40 -3.40
N HIS A 781 -13.51 14.37 -4.10
CA HIS A 781 -13.88 15.27 -5.21
C HIS A 781 -14.89 16.35 -4.80
N GLY A 782 -15.34 16.33 -3.54
CA GLY A 782 -16.34 17.23 -2.98
C GLY A 782 -17.75 16.63 -2.95
N ASP A 783 -18.62 17.21 -2.13
CA ASP A 783 -20.03 16.80 -2.01
C ASP A 783 -20.87 17.32 -3.20
N GLN A 784 -20.71 16.66 -4.35
CA GLN A 784 -21.49 16.87 -5.56
C GLN A 784 -21.38 15.64 -6.48
N TRP A 785 -22.40 15.42 -7.32
CA TRP A 785 -22.33 14.42 -8.37
C TRP A 785 -21.48 14.93 -9.55
N HIS A 786 -20.56 14.09 -10.02
CA HIS A 786 -19.66 14.35 -11.14
C HIS A 786 -19.99 13.45 -12.32
N HIS A 787 -20.03 14.00 -13.54
CA HIS A 787 -20.24 13.23 -14.77
C HIS A 787 -18.93 12.67 -15.31
N ALA A 788 -18.98 11.45 -15.85
CA ALA A 788 -17.86 10.80 -16.51
C ALA A 788 -18.30 10.08 -17.79
N GLN A 789 -17.36 9.96 -18.74
CA GLN A 789 -17.53 9.20 -19.97
C GLN A 789 -16.32 8.31 -20.25
N ILE A 790 -16.57 7.11 -20.78
CA ILE A 790 -15.53 6.15 -21.17
C ILE A 790 -15.84 5.60 -22.57
N GLN A 791 -14.85 5.68 -23.45
CA GLN A 791 -14.86 4.99 -24.72
C GLN A 791 -14.42 3.53 -24.53
N ILE A 792 -15.29 2.58 -24.83
CA ILE A 792 -14.92 1.18 -25.03
C ILE A 792 -14.81 0.89 -26.52
N ASN A 793 -13.82 0.09 -26.90
CA ASN A 793 -13.57 -0.37 -28.27
C ASN A 793 -13.39 -1.91 -28.25
N SER A 794 -14.48 -2.66 -28.14
CA SER A 794 -14.40 -4.11 -28.09
C SER A 794 -14.40 -4.78 -29.46
N GLY A 795 -13.61 -5.85 -29.60
CA GLY A 795 -13.64 -6.74 -30.77
C GLY A 795 -14.80 -7.73 -30.77
N GLY A 796 -15.52 -7.89 -29.66
CA GLY A 796 -16.53 -8.94 -29.46
C GLY A 796 -17.52 -8.61 -28.33
N PRO A 797 -18.00 -9.63 -27.59
CA PRO A 797 -18.75 -9.42 -26.35
C PRO A 797 -17.83 -9.00 -25.19
N PHE A 798 -18.31 -8.11 -24.33
CA PHE A 798 -17.55 -7.63 -23.16
C PHE A 798 -18.47 -7.29 -21.98
N GLN A 799 -17.91 -7.26 -20.78
CA GLN A 799 -18.55 -6.73 -19.56
C GLN A 799 -17.73 -5.55 -18.99
N VAL A 800 -18.29 -4.87 -18.00
CA VAL A 800 -17.57 -3.86 -17.21
C VAL A 800 -17.65 -4.19 -15.73
N ILE A 801 -16.55 -3.97 -14.99
CA ILE A 801 -16.50 -4.03 -13.53
C ILE A 801 -16.30 -2.61 -13.01
N VAL A 802 -17.10 -2.19 -12.03
CA VAL A 802 -16.89 -0.95 -11.26
C VAL A 802 -16.40 -1.34 -9.87
N GLU A 803 -15.34 -0.70 -9.39
CA GLU A 803 -14.71 -0.94 -8.09
C GLU A 803 -14.61 0.35 -7.29
N GLY A 804 -15.22 0.40 -6.10
CA GLY A 804 -14.90 1.39 -5.07
C GLY A 804 -13.81 0.83 -4.15
N ILE A 805 -12.80 1.62 -3.81
CA ILE A 805 -11.76 1.26 -2.83
C ILE A 805 -11.90 2.19 -1.63
N ARG A 806 -11.91 1.61 -0.43
CA ARG A 806 -12.04 2.31 0.83
C ARG A 806 -10.75 3.07 1.20
N GLY A 807 -10.90 4.36 1.46
CA GLY A 807 -9.84 5.26 1.89
C GLY A 807 -9.37 5.07 3.34
N VAL A 808 -8.70 6.10 3.87
CA VAL A 808 -8.00 6.04 5.17
C VAL A 808 -8.92 5.83 6.38
N ASP A 809 -10.12 6.39 6.39
CA ASP A 809 -11.06 6.37 7.53
C ASP A 809 -12.51 6.10 7.09
N ALA A 810 -13.45 6.04 8.04
CA ALA A 810 -14.82 5.60 7.78
C ALA A 810 -15.62 6.49 6.82
N ARG A 811 -15.17 7.72 6.54
CA ARG A 811 -15.80 8.64 5.58
C ARG A 811 -15.37 8.30 4.14
N SER A 812 -15.52 7.05 3.73
CA SER A 812 -14.92 6.53 2.49
C SER A 812 -15.93 6.24 1.37
N ASP A 813 -17.10 6.86 1.42
CA ASP A 813 -18.19 6.50 0.53
C ASP A 813 -17.96 6.97 -0.91
N VAL A 814 -18.19 6.06 -1.85
CA VAL A 814 -18.28 6.31 -3.28
C VAL A 814 -19.72 6.06 -3.71
N GLY A 815 -20.37 7.05 -4.31
CA GLY A 815 -21.65 6.88 -5.01
C GLY A 815 -21.46 6.65 -6.52
N LEU A 816 -22.33 5.85 -7.13
CA LEU A 816 -22.46 5.69 -8.59
C LEU A 816 -23.96 5.73 -8.97
N ASP A 817 -24.28 6.44 -10.05
CA ASP A 817 -25.66 6.67 -10.51
C ASP A 817 -25.75 6.92 -12.04
N ASP A 818 -26.96 6.91 -12.61
CA ASP A 818 -27.28 7.29 -14.00
C ASP A 818 -26.34 6.65 -15.06
N VAL A 819 -25.99 5.37 -14.88
CA VAL A 819 -25.13 4.64 -15.81
C VAL A 819 -25.89 4.44 -17.13
N THR A 820 -25.31 4.88 -18.25
CA THR A 820 -25.94 4.82 -19.57
C THR A 820 -24.93 4.41 -20.62
N VAL A 821 -25.29 3.44 -21.45
CA VAL A 821 -24.42 2.93 -22.52
C VAL A 821 -25.05 3.12 -23.89
N THR A 822 -24.29 3.70 -24.81
CA THR A 822 -24.74 4.14 -26.14
C THR A 822 -23.78 3.66 -27.23
N ARG A 823 -24.32 3.42 -28.44
CA ARG A 823 -23.55 2.86 -29.56
C ARG A 823 -22.80 3.96 -30.32
N GLY A 824 -21.52 3.73 -30.59
CA GLY A 824 -20.65 4.66 -31.31
C GLY A 824 -19.54 5.24 -30.42
N LEU A 825 -18.90 6.29 -30.93
CA LEU A 825 -17.90 7.03 -30.16
C LEU A 825 -18.60 7.92 -29.13
N CYS A 826 -17.95 8.14 -27.98
CA CYS A 826 -18.45 9.10 -27.00
C CYS A 826 -18.63 10.50 -27.63
N PRO A 827 -19.71 11.22 -27.29
CA PRO A 827 -19.87 12.60 -27.72
C PRO A 827 -18.74 13.46 -27.15
N LYS A 828 -17.73 13.74 -27.98
CA LYS A 828 -16.71 14.74 -27.62
C LYS A 828 -17.43 16.04 -27.27
N PRO A 829 -17.08 16.72 -26.16
CA PRO A 829 -17.47 18.11 -25.93
C PRO A 829 -17.16 18.90 -27.21
N GLN A 830 -18.12 19.67 -27.72
CA GLN A 830 -18.01 20.27 -29.07
C GLN A 830 -17.37 21.67 -29.03
N PRO A 831 -16.08 21.83 -29.40
CA PRO A 831 -15.68 22.97 -30.22
C PRO A 831 -16.18 22.78 -31.66
N PRO A 832 -16.34 23.86 -32.45
CA PRO A 832 -16.86 23.77 -33.81
C PRO A 832 -15.89 23.08 -34.80
N SER A 833 -16.41 22.06 -35.48
CA SER A 833 -15.84 21.38 -36.67
C SER A 833 -15.88 22.30 -37.92
N PRO A 834 -15.07 22.16 -39.01
CA PRO A 834 -14.24 21.01 -39.48
C PRO A 834 -12.71 21.26 -39.43
N PHE A 835 -11.81 20.31 -39.74
CA PHE A 835 -11.70 19.44 -40.93
C PHE A 835 -11.11 18.03 -40.68
N THR A 836 -11.29 17.15 -41.68
CA THR A 836 -10.84 15.75 -41.70
C THR A 836 -9.49 15.55 -42.39
N THR A 837 -8.66 14.66 -41.83
CA THR A 837 -7.71 13.79 -42.56
C THR A 837 -7.46 12.53 -41.74
N SER A 838 -7.13 11.39 -42.36
CA SER A 838 -7.00 10.10 -41.66
C SER A 838 -5.57 9.56 -41.61
N GLY A 839 -5.22 8.90 -40.49
CA GLY A 839 -4.09 7.97 -40.40
C GLY A 839 -2.91 8.39 -39.52
N THR A 840 -2.97 9.52 -38.80
CA THR A 840 -1.95 9.88 -37.80
C THR A 840 -2.17 9.10 -36.49
N CYS A 841 -1.11 8.49 -35.96
CA CYS A 841 -1.12 7.98 -34.60
C CYS A 841 -1.20 9.17 -33.64
N THR A 842 -2.32 9.29 -32.94
CA THR A 842 -2.66 10.50 -32.18
C THR A 842 -2.21 10.30 -30.73
N MET A 843 -0.93 10.61 -30.47
CA MET A 843 -0.29 10.51 -29.16
C MET A 843 -0.03 11.87 -28.52
N ASN A 844 -0.62 12.93 -29.10
CA ASN A 844 -0.43 14.29 -28.64
C ASN A 844 -1.20 14.50 -27.34
N CYS A 845 -0.54 15.07 -26.33
CA CYS A 845 -1.17 15.42 -25.06
C CYS A 845 -0.46 16.61 -24.42
N ASP A 846 -1.25 17.64 -24.09
CA ASP A 846 -0.91 18.81 -23.29
C ASP A 846 -1.20 18.58 -21.79
N PHE A 847 -1.71 17.39 -21.44
CA PHE A 847 -2.21 16.98 -20.12
C PHE A 847 -3.21 17.93 -19.46
N ASP A 848 -3.73 18.93 -20.20
CA ASP A 848 -4.31 20.11 -19.59
C ASP A 848 -5.73 19.84 -19.05
N ASN A 849 -6.34 18.73 -19.50
CA ASN A 849 -7.67 18.26 -19.10
C ASN A 849 -7.63 16.86 -18.44
N ASP A 850 -6.87 15.92 -19.00
CA ASP A 850 -6.74 14.53 -18.53
C ASP A 850 -5.41 13.90 -19.00
N LEU A 851 -5.32 12.56 -19.09
CA LEU A 851 -4.12 11.85 -19.59
C LEU A 851 -4.14 11.63 -21.12
N CYS A 852 -5.12 12.17 -21.84
CA CYS A 852 -5.43 11.86 -23.22
C CYS A 852 -5.59 10.34 -23.45
N SER A 853 -4.77 9.73 -24.31
CA SER A 853 -4.70 8.27 -24.53
C SER A 853 -3.52 7.59 -23.81
N TRP A 854 -2.85 8.29 -22.89
CA TRP A 854 -1.75 7.71 -22.11
C TRP A 854 -2.28 6.96 -20.88
N THR A 855 -1.73 5.77 -20.65
CA THR A 855 -2.20 4.79 -19.66
C THR A 855 -1.10 4.49 -18.64
N GLN A 856 -1.43 4.55 -17.35
CA GLN A 856 -0.53 4.14 -16.28
C GLN A 856 -0.34 2.61 -16.23
N LEU A 857 0.89 2.14 -16.03
CA LEU A 857 1.23 0.71 -16.05
C LEU A 857 1.44 0.14 -14.64
N VAL A 858 0.45 -0.64 -14.18
CA VAL A 858 0.40 -1.41 -12.91
C VAL A 858 1.54 -2.42 -12.63
N THR A 859 2.63 -2.37 -13.40
CA THR A 859 3.90 -3.10 -13.18
C THR A 859 5.03 -2.17 -12.70
N ASP A 860 4.73 -0.91 -12.46
CA ASP A 860 5.58 0.07 -11.80
C ASP A 860 5.33 0.07 -10.27
N VAL A 861 5.99 0.98 -9.54
CA VAL A 861 5.92 1.02 -8.06
C VAL A 861 5.03 2.16 -7.55
N PHE A 862 4.83 3.19 -8.38
CA PHE A 862 4.05 4.39 -8.10
C PHE A 862 3.66 5.09 -9.41
N ASP A 863 2.61 5.91 -9.38
CA ASP A 863 2.04 6.54 -10.58
C ASP A 863 2.63 7.91 -10.94
N TRP A 864 2.56 8.26 -12.23
CA TRP A 864 2.69 9.65 -12.68
C TRP A 864 1.48 10.48 -12.22
N THR A 865 1.74 11.60 -11.55
CA THR A 865 0.73 12.50 -11.00
C THR A 865 0.53 13.71 -11.90
N ARG A 866 -0.73 14.11 -12.14
CA ARG A 866 -1.09 15.30 -12.92
C ARG A 866 -1.23 16.53 -12.01
N GLN A 867 -0.48 17.59 -12.28
CA GLN A 867 -0.33 18.76 -11.39
C GLN A 867 -0.46 20.07 -12.15
N SER A 868 -0.97 21.11 -11.47
CA SER A 868 -0.92 22.52 -11.91
C SER A 868 -0.17 23.36 -10.89
N GLY A 869 0.52 24.40 -11.34
CA GLY A 869 1.46 25.17 -10.50
C GLY A 869 2.72 24.36 -10.17
N SER A 870 3.33 24.62 -9.02
CA SER A 870 4.60 23.98 -8.62
C SER A 870 4.40 22.57 -8.07
N THR A 871 5.43 21.71 -8.12
CA THR A 871 5.38 20.41 -7.44
C THR A 871 5.40 20.56 -5.91
N PRO A 872 4.92 19.55 -5.14
CA PRO A 872 4.89 19.60 -3.68
C PRO A 872 6.28 19.67 -3.03
N THR A 873 7.27 18.93 -3.56
CA THR A 873 8.64 18.98 -3.05
C THR A 873 9.31 20.32 -3.39
N ALA A 874 9.97 20.92 -2.40
CA ALA A 874 10.52 22.27 -2.53
C ALA A 874 11.89 22.27 -3.22
N MET A 875 12.09 23.26 -4.12
CA MET A 875 13.27 23.38 -4.99
C MET A 875 13.44 22.24 -6.00
N THR A 876 12.35 21.57 -6.34
CA THR A 876 12.28 20.56 -7.41
C THR A 876 11.14 20.84 -8.36
N GLY A 877 11.09 20.07 -9.46
CA GLY A 877 10.02 20.12 -10.45
C GLY A 877 9.90 21.47 -11.16
N PRO A 878 8.94 21.60 -12.08
CA PRO A 878 8.60 22.87 -12.72
C PRO A 878 7.72 23.74 -11.81
N SER A 879 7.77 25.06 -11.98
CA SER A 879 6.90 25.99 -11.23
C SER A 879 5.46 26.06 -11.76
N SER A 880 5.23 25.60 -12.99
CA SER A 880 3.97 25.59 -13.75
C SER A 880 4.11 24.63 -14.93
N ASP A 881 3.02 24.36 -15.65
CA ASP A 881 3.04 23.80 -17.01
C ASP A 881 3.93 24.61 -17.97
N HIS A 882 4.28 23.98 -19.09
CA HIS A 882 5.00 24.58 -20.20
C HIS A 882 4.10 25.44 -21.09
N THR A 883 2.87 24.98 -21.36
CA THR A 883 2.04 25.47 -22.47
C THR A 883 1.44 26.86 -22.22
N THR A 884 1.01 27.17 -20.99
CA THR A 884 0.29 28.40 -20.63
C THR A 884 0.80 29.10 -19.36
N GLY A 885 1.39 28.36 -18.42
CA GLY A 885 1.73 28.83 -17.08
C GLY A 885 0.55 28.82 -16.08
N SER A 886 -0.60 28.27 -16.48
CA SER A 886 -1.81 28.07 -15.67
C SER A 886 -2.51 26.72 -15.91
N GLY A 887 -1.89 25.85 -16.71
CA GLY A 887 -2.39 24.55 -17.12
C GLY A 887 -1.85 23.41 -16.26
N HIS A 888 -1.76 22.20 -16.82
CA HIS A 888 -1.30 21.01 -16.10
C HIS A 888 -0.26 20.19 -16.86
N TYR A 889 0.65 19.55 -16.11
CA TYR A 889 1.67 18.62 -16.61
C TYR A 889 1.62 17.31 -15.82
N LEU A 890 2.37 16.29 -16.25
CA LEU A 890 2.62 15.09 -15.44
C LEU A 890 3.99 15.14 -14.78
N TYR A 891 4.10 14.65 -13.54
CA TYR A 891 5.38 14.46 -12.86
C TYR A 891 5.38 13.21 -11.98
N ILE A 892 6.58 12.72 -11.66
CA ILE A 892 6.80 11.81 -10.53
C ILE A 892 7.22 12.62 -9.30
N GLU A 893 6.53 12.42 -8.18
CA GLU A 893 6.87 13.01 -6.88
C GLU A 893 7.96 12.19 -6.20
N GLY A 894 9.13 12.79 -5.99
CA GLY A 894 10.27 12.09 -5.39
C GLY A 894 10.05 11.62 -3.94
N ASP A 895 9.16 12.23 -3.18
CA ASP A 895 8.84 11.80 -1.79
C ASP A 895 7.80 10.66 -1.74
N SER A 896 7.25 10.21 -2.87
CA SER A 896 6.20 9.17 -2.94
C SER A 896 6.71 7.72 -3.01
N ALA A 897 8.01 7.51 -3.30
CA ALA A 897 8.62 6.19 -3.55
C ALA A 897 10.01 6.03 -2.90
N THR A 898 10.72 4.94 -3.21
CA THR A 898 12.07 4.64 -2.68
C THR A 898 13.16 4.60 -3.77
N HIS A 899 14.44 4.58 -3.38
CA HIS A 899 15.54 4.82 -4.32
C HIS A 899 15.62 3.77 -5.44
N GLY A 900 15.43 4.23 -6.68
CA GLY A 900 15.50 3.40 -7.87
C GLY A 900 14.17 2.87 -8.37
N ASP A 901 13.09 3.08 -7.62
CA ASP A 901 11.71 2.83 -8.05
C ASP A 901 11.36 3.68 -9.28
N THR A 902 10.39 3.20 -10.05
CA THR A 902 9.94 3.85 -11.30
C THR A 902 8.42 3.98 -11.36
N ALA A 903 7.97 4.95 -12.17
CA ALA A 903 6.60 5.14 -12.65
C ALA A 903 6.57 5.09 -14.18
N ARG A 904 5.50 4.55 -14.77
CA ARG A 904 5.44 4.16 -16.18
C ARG A 904 4.14 4.58 -16.87
N LEU A 905 4.28 5.47 -17.84
CA LEU A 905 3.19 6.00 -18.67
C LEU A 905 3.32 5.46 -20.11
N LEU A 906 2.31 4.72 -20.58
CA LEU A 906 2.30 3.98 -21.85
C LEU A 906 1.30 4.56 -22.86
N SER A 907 1.69 4.67 -24.13
CA SER A 907 0.81 5.12 -25.22
C SER A 907 -0.14 4.04 -25.74
N ASP A 908 -1.13 4.47 -26.54
CA ASP A 908 -1.79 3.65 -27.56
C ASP A 908 -0.79 2.92 -28.48
N GLU A 909 -1.27 1.91 -29.22
CA GLU A 909 -0.46 1.26 -30.27
C GLU A 909 -0.51 2.03 -31.59
N CYS A 910 0.67 2.31 -32.16
CA CYS A 910 0.83 2.90 -33.48
C CYS A 910 1.31 1.86 -34.51
N SER A 911 0.64 1.81 -35.66
CA SER A 911 0.95 0.92 -36.79
C SER A 911 1.61 1.62 -37.98
N VAL A 912 2.01 2.89 -37.85
CA VAL A 912 2.63 3.68 -38.92
C VAL A 912 4.13 3.42 -39.00
N LEU A 913 4.54 2.51 -39.89
CA LEU A 913 5.92 2.03 -40.05
C LEU A 913 6.83 2.98 -40.86
N GLN A 914 6.64 4.28 -40.72
CA GLN A 914 7.46 5.34 -41.33
C GLN A 914 8.33 6.00 -40.25
N PRO A 915 9.42 6.71 -40.58
CA PRO A 915 10.12 7.55 -39.60
C PRO A 915 9.15 8.45 -38.84
N GLN A 916 9.34 8.53 -37.53
CA GLN A 916 8.60 9.41 -36.63
C GLN A 916 9.56 10.29 -35.85
N CYS A 917 9.10 11.48 -35.50
CA CYS A 917 9.69 12.33 -34.46
C CYS A 917 8.73 12.42 -33.28
N LEU A 918 9.13 11.86 -32.14
CA LEU A 918 8.48 12.15 -30.86
C LEU A 918 9.06 13.47 -30.32
N GLN A 919 8.19 14.45 -30.12
CA GLN A 919 8.47 15.66 -29.35
C GLN A 919 7.80 15.54 -27.97
N PHE A 920 8.46 16.05 -26.94
CA PHE A 920 7.85 16.35 -25.65
C PHE A 920 8.67 17.43 -24.95
N TRP A 921 8.09 18.06 -23.95
CA TRP A 921 8.84 18.87 -22.98
C TRP A 921 9.02 18.08 -21.69
N TYR A 922 10.12 18.33 -21.00
CA TYR A 922 10.44 17.70 -19.72
C TYR A 922 11.12 18.69 -18.79
N HIS A 923 10.98 18.45 -17.49
CA HIS A 923 11.62 19.22 -16.43
C HIS A 923 12.25 18.27 -15.44
N MET A 924 13.50 18.51 -15.05
CA MET A 924 14.24 17.65 -14.12
C MET A 924 15.11 18.55 -13.25
N TYR A 925 14.67 18.81 -12.02
CA TYR A 925 15.29 19.77 -11.12
C TYR A 925 15.26 19.27 -9.68
N GLY A 926 16.39 19.40 -8.98
CA GLY A 926 16.59 18.91 -7.60
C GLY A 926 17.94 18.23 -7.40
N SER A 927 18.38 18.03 -6.15
CA SER A 927 19.74 17.52 -5.87
C SER A 927 19.98 16.02 -6.13
N SER A 928 19.01 15.26 -6.66
CA SER A 928 19.18 13.80 -6.84
C SER A 928 20.03 13.40 -8.05
N TRP A 929 21.30 13.09 -7.78
CA TRP A 929 22.31 12.54 -8.70
C TRP A 929 21.93 11.23 -9.42
N THR A 930 20.76 10.65 -9.15
CA THR A 930 20.29 9.44 -9.85
C THR A 930 18.83 9.52 -10.30
N MET A 931 18.20 10.71 -10.28
CA MET A 931 16.90 10.89 -10.94
C MET A 931 17.04 10.57 -12.43
N GLY A 932 15.94 10.24 -13.10
CA GLY A 932 16.00 9.97 -14.53
C GLY A 932 14.66 9.93 -15.25
N LEU A 933 14.70 10.27 -16.53
CA LEU A 933 13.63 10.05 -17.50
C LEU A 933 14.17 9.17 -18.61
N THR A 934 13.56 8.01 -18.84
CA THR A 934 13.94 7.12 -19.95
C THR A 934 12.71 6.84 -20.81
N VAL A 935 12.85 6.95 -22.13
CA VAL A 935 11.79 6.69 -23.10
C VAL A 935 12.10 5.41 -23.86
N TYR A 936 11.15 4.49 -23.86
CA TYR A 936 11.24 3.19 -24.51
C TYR A 936 10.28 3.10 -25.70
N LEU A 937 10.75 2.49 -26.78
CA LEU A 937 9.94 1.99 -27.87
C LEU A 937 9.65 0.50 -27.61
N LEU A 938 8.39 0.17 -27.35
CA LEU A 938 7.91 -1.19 -27.14
C LEU A 938 7.45 -1.79 -28.45
N HIS A 939 7.85 -3.03 -28.73
CA HIS A 939 7.26 -3.87 -29.78
C HIS A 939 7.10 -5.29 -29.26
N GLY A 940 5.84 -5.78 -29.23
CA GLY A 940 5.51 -7.00 -28.51
C GLY A 940 6.01 -6.92 -27.06
N ASN A 941 6.67 -7.98 -26.59
CA ASN A 941 7.21 -8.05 -25.23
C ASN A 941 8.65 -7.49 -25.12
N VAL A 942 9.11 -6.68 -26.08
CA VAL A 942 10.50 -6.14 -26.10
C VAL A 942 10.49 -4.61 -26.00
N ALA A 943 11.10 -4.08 -24.94
CA ALA A 943 11.35 -2.65 -24.75
C ALA A 943 12.75 -2.27 -25.26
N ARG A 944 12.84 -1.24 -26.11
CA ARG A 944 14.10 -0.67 -26.60
C ARG A 944 14.21 0.78 -26.16
N GLU A 945 15.25 1.12 -25.40
CA GLU A 945 15.55 2.52 -25.04
C GLU A 945 15.78 3.34 -26.32
N ILE A 946 15.07 4.46 -26.47
CA ILE A 946 15.22 5.41 -27.59
C ILE A 946 15.71 6.79 -27.15
N TRP A 947 15.53 7.15 -25.89
CA TRP A 947 16.04 8.41 -25.32
C TRP A 947 16.19 8.29 -23.81
N ARG A 948 17.13 9.04 -23.22
CA ARG A 948 17.21 9.20 -21.76
C ARG A 948 17.76 10.56 -21.34
N ARG A 949 17.43 10.97 -20.11
CA ARG A 949 18.17 11.92 -19.26
C ARG A 949 18.26 11.41 -17.83
N ARG A 950 19.22 11.96 -17.09
CA ARG A 950 19.55 11.66 -15.69
C ARG A 950 20.05 12.92 -15.01
N GLU A 951 20.06 12.92 -13.68
CA GLU A 951 20.57 14.01 -12.84
C GLU A 951 19.77 15.32 -13.02
N ASP A 952 20.16 16.37 -12.29
CA ASP A 952 19.62 17.72 -12.47
C ASP A 952 19.88 18.22 -13.90
N GLN A 953 18.88 18.81 -14.54
CA GLN A 953 18.99 19.47 -15.86
C GLN A 953 18.83 20.99 -15.76
N GLY A 954 18.38 21.49 -14.60
CA GLY A 954 18.12 22.88 -14.30
C GLY A 954 16.63 23.20 -14.15
N ASN A 955 16.35 24.32 -13.49
CA ASN A 955 14.98 24.82 -13.28
C ASN A 955 14.45 25.54 -14.54
N THR A 956 14.24 24.79 -15.61
CA THR A 956 13.56 25.24 -16.83
C THR A 956 12.97 24.06 -17.61
N TRP A 957 11.90 24.31 -18.38
CA TRP A 957 11.36 23.32 -19.30
C TRP A 957 12.31 23.12 -20.49
N HIS A 958 12.63 21.86 -20.80
CA HIS A 958 13.50 21.47 -21.90
C HIS A 958 12.71 20.69 -22.96
N ARG A 959 12.89 21.03 -24.25
CA ARG A 959 12.28 20.26 -25.35
C ARG A 959 13.15 19.08 -25.75
N ALA A 960 12.58 17.89 -25.76
CA ALA A 960 13.13 16.71 -26.40
C ALA A 960 12.61 16.56 -27.84
N LEU A 961 13.46 16.06 -28.73
CA LEU A 961 13.13 15.59 -30.06
C LEU A 961 13.79 14.23 -30.24
N VAL A 962 13.01 13.18 -30.51
CA VAL A 962 13.46 11.78 -30.54
C VAL A 962 13.05 11.15 -31.87
N ASP A 963 14.05 10.93 -32.73
CA ASP A 963 13.89 10.39 -34.07
C ASP A 963 13.97 8.86 -34.03
N PHE A 964 12.97 8.16 -34.59
CA PHE A 964 12.98 6.71 -34.68
C PHE A 964 12.21 6.18 -35.89
N THR A 965 12.67 5.05 -36.45
CA THR A 965 11.96 4.32 -37.50
C THR A 965 11.47 2.96 -36.96
N PRO A 966 10.18 2.81 -36.66
CA PRO A 966 9.60 1.56 -36.17
C PRO A 966 9.51 0.51 -37.28
N GLN A 967 9.95 -0.72 -37.00
CA GLN A 967 9.91 -1.85 -37.94
C GLN A 967 8.55 -2.56 -37.97
N HIS A 968 7.77 -2.42 -36.89
CA HIS A 968 6.51 -3.11 -36.61
C HIS A 968 5.62 -2.19 -35.75
N ASN A 969 4.38 -2.60 -35.46
CA ASN A 969 3.50 -1.89 -34.53
C ASN A 969 4.20 -1.65 -33.18
N PHE A 970 4.03 -0.46 -32.62
CA PHE A 970 4.79 -0.02 -31.45
C PHE A 970 3.97 0.78 -30.45
N LYS A 971 4.44 0.81 -29.20
CA LYS A 971 4.02 1.76 -28.16
C LYS A 971 5.23 2.58 -27.67
N ILE A 972 4.96 3.75 -27.11
CA ILE A 972 5.94 4.61 -26.44
C ILE A 972 5.68 4.52 -24.94
N LEU A 973 6.74 4.32 -24.16
CA LEU A 973 6.70 4.26 -22.69
C LEU A 973 7.64 5.32 -22.12
N PHE A 974 7.11 6.24 -21.31
CA PHE A 974 7.88 7.11 -20.43
C PHE A 974 8.08 6.43 -19.08
N GLU A 975 9.33 6.18 -18.71
CA GLU A 975 9.72 5.71 -17.38
C GLU A 975 10.39 6.86 -16.61
N GLY A 976 9.70 7.38 -15.60
CA GLY A 976 10.25 8.28 -14.60
C GLY A 976 10.89 7.45 -13.49
N ARG A 977 12.10 7.79 -13.06
CA ARG A 977 12.85 7.07 -12.03
C ARG A 977 13.21 7.97 -10.87
N ARG A 978 12.83 7.56 -9.67
CA ARG A 978 13.16 8.24 -8.43
C ARG A 978 14.66 8.20 -8.14
N GLY A 979 15.18 9.33 -7.68
CA GLY A 979 16.57 9.52 -7.29
C GLY A 979 16.94 8.88 -5.95
N GLN A 980 18.06 9.31 -5.36
CA GLN A 980 18.55 8.86 -4.05
C GLN A 980 17.75 9.52 -2.92
N ASN A 981 17.53 10.82 -2.99
CA ASN A 981 16.68 11.60 -2.09
C ASN A 981 15.33 11.93 -2.76
N ALA A 982 14.47 12.65 -2.03
CA ALA A 982 13.16 13.10 -2.51
C ALA A 982 13.25 14.22 -3.54
N GLU A 983 14.38 14.92 -3.65
CA GLU A 983 14.58 16.01 -4.59
C GLU A 983 14.86 15.50 -6.02
N SER A 984 13.94 14.68 -6.54
CA SER A 984 14.08 13.91 -7.77
C SER A 984 12.90 14.03 -8.72
N ASP A 985 12.17 15.15 -8.68
CA ASP A 985 10.99 15.34 -9.51
C ASP A 985 11.37 15.39 -10.99
N VAL A 986 10.70 14.55 -11.77
CA VAL A 986 10.82 14.48 -13.22
C VAL A 986 9.43 14.70 -13.79
N ALA A 987 9.26 15.77 -14.57
CA ALA A 987 8.02 16.12 -15.23
C ALA A 987 8.08 15.96 -16.75
N VAL A 988 6.93 15.71 -17.37
CA VAL A 988 6.72 15.67 -18.83
C VAL A 988 5.45 16.44 -19.21
N ASP A 989 5.50 17.11 -20.36
CA ASP A 989 4.46 18.02 -20.85
C ASP A 989 4.51 18.14 -22.39
N ASP A 990 3.47 18.72 -23.02
CA ASP A 990 3.39 19.04 -24.46
C ASP A 990 3.90 17.91 -25.39
N VAL A 991 3.45 16.68 -25.12
CA VAL A 991 3.84 15.48 -25.90
C VAL A 991 3.19 15.55 -27.28
N SER A 992 3.92 15.18 -28.33
CA SER A 992 3.41 15.12 -29.71
C SER A 992 4.20 14.15 -30.58
N LEU A 993 3.50 13.40 -31.44
CA LEU A 993 4.14 12.50 -32.41
C LEU A 993 3.91 12.99 -33.85
N TYR A 994 5.01 13.28 -34.55
CA TYR A 994 5.01 13.71 -35.93
C TYR A 994 5.54 12.62 -36.86
N ARG A 995 5.03 12.54 -38.08
CA ARG A 995 5.60 11.73 -39.16
C ARG A 995 6.78 12.46 -39.79
N GLY A 996 7.78 11.71 -40.23
CA GLY A 996 9.04 12.25 -40.77
C GLY A 996 10.17 12.18 -39.75
N HIS A 997 11.34 12.66 -40.14
CA HIS A 997 12.48 12.81 -39.24
C HIS A 997 12.37 14.10 -38.42
N CYS A 998 12.99 14.17 -37.24
CA CYS A 998 12.96 15.37 -36.41
C CYS A 998 13.59 16.59 -37.09
N ALA A 999 14.44 16.37 -38.09
CA ALA A 999 14.99 17.44 -38.93
C ALA A 999 13.94 18.10 -39.84
N ASP A 1000 12.89 17.39 -40.23
CA ASP A 1000 11.89 17.90 -41.18
C ASP A 1000 11.04 19.02 -40.53
N LEU A 1001 10.67 18.84 -39.26
CA LEU A 1001 9.95 19.83 -38.43
C LEU A 1001 10.67 21.16 -38.28
N ILE A 1002 12.01 21.17 -38.39
CA ILE A 1002 12.84 22.37 -38.24
C ILE A 1002 12.81 23.22 -39.53
N ASN A 1003 12.51 22.61 -40.68
CA ASN A 1003 12.52 23.29 -41.98
C ASN A 1003 11.18 23.93 -42.36
N ASP A 1004 10.05 23.36 -41.90
CA ASP A 1004 8.71 23.76 -42.39
C ASP A 1004 8.30 25.21 -41.99
N VAL A 1005 8.96 25.76 -40.96
CA VAL A 1005 8.78 27.16 -40.51
C VAL A 1005 9.19 28.21 -41.56
N THR A 1006 9.90 27.82 -42.64
CA THR A 1006 10.44 28.77 -43.63
C THR A 1006 9.53 29.07 -44.83
N HIS A 1007 8.33 28.50 -44.94
CA HIS A 1007 7.47 28.65 -46.13
C HIS A 1007 6.06 29.22 -45.86
N THR A 1008 5.94 30.55 -45.92
CA THR A 1008 4.66 31.29 -45.84
C THR A 1008 3.81 31.20 -47.11
N PRO A 1009 2.49 30.96 -47.01
CA PRO A 1009 1.50 31.27 -48.05
C PRO A 1009 0.68 32.52 -47.71
N ASN A 1010 0.57 33.42 -48.69
CA ASN A 1010 -0.11 34.73 -48.73
C ASN A 1010 -1.36 34.99 -47.85
N ASN A 1011 -1.50 36.27 -47.46
CA ASN A 1011 -2.80 36.93 -47.24
C ASN A 1011 -3.79 36.64 -48.38
N ASP A 1012 -5.08 36.42 -48.06
CA ASP A 1012 -6.14 37.21 -48.69
C ASP A 1012 -7.48 37.19 -47.90
N TRP A 1013 -8.29 38.24 -48.11
CA TRP A 1013 -9.71 38.43 -47.70
C TRP A 1013 -10.15 38.38 -46.21
N LEU A 1014 -10.36 39.58 -45.66
CA LEU A 1014 -11.40 39.90 -44.66
C LEU A 1014 -12.80 40.00 -45.33
N PRO A 1015 -13.91 40.06 -44.55
CA PRO A 1015 -14.64 41.34 -44.55
C PRO A 1015 -15.29 41.80 -43.22
N GLU A 1016 -15.25 43.12 -43.03
CA GLU A 1016 -16.26 44.03 -42.45
C GLU A 1016 -16.98 43.71 -41.10
N THR A 1017 -16.34 44.16 -40.02
CA THR A 1017 -16.84 45.19 -39.07
C THR A 1017 -18.34 45.53 -38.96
N THR A 1018 -18.81 45.72 -37.71
CA THR A 1018 -19.52 46.97 -37.32
C THR A 1018 -19.38 47.24 -35.80
N PRO A 1019 -19.41 48.50 -35.30
CA PRO A 1019 -18.82 48.83 -33.98
C PRO A 1019 -19.72 49.55 -32.97
N VAL A 1020 -19.40 49.44 -31.66
CA VAL A 1020 -19.86 50.39 -30.62
C VAL A 1020 -18.70 50.82 -29.71
N LYS A 1021 -18.57 52.15 -29.55
CA LYS A 1021 -17.65 52.90 -28.67
C LYS A 1021 -17.94 52.58 -27.18
N GLY A 1022 -17.08 52.78 -26.18
CA GLY A 1022 -15.77 53.45 -26.01
C GLY A 1022 -15.51 53.55 -24.48
N GLN A 1023 -14.53 54.27 -23.91
CA GLN A 1023 -13.55 55.22 -24.45
C GLN A 1023 -12.47 55.52 -23.38
N THR A 1024 -11.16 55.55 -23.74
CA THR A 1024 -10.00 56.16 -23.01
C THR A 1024 -9.83 55.92 -21.49
N THR A 1025 -8.70 55.39 -21.04
CA THR A 1025 -7.47 56.13 -20.62
C THR A 1025 -6.48 55.12 -19.97
N VAL A 1026 -5.15 55.31 -19.80
CA VAL A 1026 -4.10 56.21 -20.34
C VAL A 1026 -2.73 55.52 -20.11
N ALA A 1027 -1.66 55.91 -20.83
CA ALA A 1027 -0.29 55.39 -20.64
C ALA A 1027 0.73 56.47 -20.23
N PRO A 1028 1.85 56.08 -19.59
CA PRO A 1028 3.19 56.48 -20.08
C PRO A 1028 4.20 55.31 -20.08
N VAL A 1029 4.82 54.95 -21.20
CA VAL A 1029 6.07 55.50 -21.80
C VAL A 1029 7.38 54.83 -21.33
N TRP A 1030 7.84 53.89 -22.16
CA TRP A 1030 9.20 53.60 -22.66
C TRP A 1030 10.45 54.23 -22.01
N ASN A 1031 11.54 53.45 -22.03
CA ASN A 1031 12.74 53.80 -22.80
C ASN A 1031 13.57 52.57 -23.23
N THR A 1032 14.35 52.72 -24.30
CA THR A 1032 15.12 51.65 -24.99
C THR A 1032 16.62 51.96 -25.09
N VAL A 1033 17.46 50.94 -25.30
CA VAL A 1033 18.82 51.07 -25.88
C VAL A 1033 19.13 49.85 -26.78
N GLU A 1034 19.79 50.11 -27.91
CA GLU A 1034 20.31 49.21 -28.99
C GLU A 1034 21.64 49.86 -29.49
N PRO A 1035 22.38 49.41 -30.56
CA PRO A 1035 22.31 48.22 -31.43
C PRO A 1035 23.64 47.38 -31.30
N ALA A 1036 24.32 46.71 -32.25
CA ALA A 1036 24.24 46.58 -33.73
C ALA A 1036 25.08 45.38 -34.29
N GLN A 1037 24.76 44.94 -35.52
CA GLN A 1037 25.59 44.76 -36.76
C GLN A 1037 27.08 44.27 -36.65
N THR A 1038 27.70 43.47 -37.54
CA THR A 1038 27.43 42.96 -38.93
C THR A 1038 28.40 41.75 -39.22
N ALA A 1039 28.55 41.02 -40.35
CA ALA A 1039 28.02 40.94 -41.74
C ALA A 1039 28.35 39.54 -42.36
N ALA A 1040 28.09 39.31 -43.66
CA ALA A 1040 28.51 38.11 -44.44
C ALA A 1040 29.27 38.51 -45.74
N PRO A 1041 30.08 37.62 -46.39
CA PRO A 1041 29.63 37.07 -47.70
C PRO A 1041 30.19 35.69 -48.20
N LYS A 1042 29.40 35.09 -49.11
CA LYS A 1042 29.61 34.12 -50.24
C LYS A 1042 31.01 34.06 -50.95
N PRO A 1043 31.25 33.16 -51.94
CA PRO A 1043 31.07 31.67 -52.07
C PRO A 1043 32.27 30.99 -52.84
N VAL A 1044 32.21 29.69 -53.25
CA VAL A 1044 32.72 29.14 -54.57
C VAL A 1044 32.50 27.59 -54.72
N ASN A 1045 32.70 27.07 -55.95
CA ASN A 1045 32.25 25.76 -56.49
C ASN A 1045 33.10 24.50 -56.20
N THR A 1046 32.37 23.40 -55.90
CA THR A 1046 32.50 21.99 -56.35
C THR A 1046 33.79 21.44 -57.01
N THR A 1047 34.22 20.24 -56.57
CA THR A 1047 34.25 19.00 -57.41
C THR A 1047 34.42 17.71 -56.56
N ARG A 1048 34.19 16.52 -57.14
CA ARG A 1048 34.26 15.20 -56.46
C ARG A 1048 35.69 14.63 -56.42
N SER A 1049 36.08 13.98 -55.30
CA SER A 1049 36.29 12.51 -55.22
C SER A 1049 37.15 12.05 -54.02
N SER A 1050 36.79 10.88 -53.47
CA SER A 1050 37.65 9.84 -52.86
C SER A 1050 38.58 10.14 -51.66
N VAL A 1051 38.30 9.42 -50.56
CA VAL A 1051 39.17 9.07 -49.41
C VAL A 1051 39.56 10.22 -48.47
N CYS A 1052 39.28 10.02 -47.17
CA CYS A 1052 39.82 10.82 -46.08
C CYS A 1052 40.32 9.90 -44.96
N THR A 1053 41.63 9.70 -44.89
CA THR A 1053 42.33 9.37 -43.64
C THR A 1053 42.92 10.68 -43.12
N VAL A 1054 42.37 11.20 -42.02
CA VAL A 1054 42.86 12.44 -41.38
C VAL A 1054 43.67 12.05 -40.15
N ALA A 1055 45.00 12.08 -40.28
CA ALA A 1055 45.90 12.09 -39.14
C ALA A 1055 46.18 13.54 -38.75
N CYS A 1056 46.19 13.83 -37.46
CA CYS A 1056 46.48 15.16 -36.90
C CYS A 1056 47.16 15.01 -35.54
N ASP A 1057 48.22 15.78 -35.33
CA ASP A 1057 48.96 15.90 -34.07
C ASP A 1057 48.57 17.18 -33.28
N PHE A 1058 47.94 18.15 -33.94
CA PHE A 1058 47.59 19.47 -33.42
C PHE A 1058 48.79 20.34 -33.02
N ASP A 1059 50.02 19.98 -33.43
CA ASP A 1059 51.24 20.74 -33.09
C ASP A 1059 51.23 22.13 -33.73
N ASN A 1060 50.71 22.26 -34.95
CA ASN A 1060 50.84 23.46 -35.79
C ASN A 1060 49.53 24.25 -35.95
N ASP A 1061 48.42 23.56 -36.20
CA ASP A 1061 47.06 24.12 -36.31
C ASP A 1061 46.01 23.07 -35.88
N LEU A 1062 44.76 23.19 -36.34
CA LEU A 1062 43.69 22.21 -36.06
C LEU A 1062 43.50 21.18 -37.19
N CYS A 1063 44.44 21.06 -38.14
CA CYS A 1063 44.41 20.12 -39.27
C CYS A 1063 43.09 20.12 -40.07
N SER A 1064 42.52 21.30 -40.34
CA SER A 1064 41.20 21.51 -40.96
C SER A 1064 39.96 21.18 -40.09
N TRP A 1065 40.13 20.73 -38.85
CA TRP A 1065 39.02 20.65 -37.89
C TRP A 1065 38.59 22.06 -37.47
N THR A 1066 37.28 22.29 -37.39
CA THR A 1066 36.71 23.56 -36.94
C THR A 1066 35.83 23.34 -35.71
N GLN A 1067 36.10 24.10 -34.65
CA GLN A 1067 35.23 24.25 -33.48
C GLN A 1067 33.79 24.52 -33.92
N LEU A 1068 32.81 23.91 -33.26
CA LEU A 1068 31.40 24.20 -33.52
C LEU A 1068 30.95 25.34 -32.61
N VAL A 1069 30.31 26.35 -33.19
CA VAL A 1069 29.86 27.56 -32.46
C VAL A 1069 28.60 27.32 -31.60
N THR A 1070 28.32 26.06 -31.30
CA THR A 1070 27.23 25.57 -30.44
C THR A 1070 27.76 24.82 -29.20
N ASP A 1071 29.08 24.73 -29.06
CA ASP A 1071 29.74 24.07 -27.94
C ASP A 1071 29.59 24.92 -26.67
N VAL A 1072 29.42 24.28 -25.51
CA VAL A 1072 29.29 25.00 -24.23
C VAL A 1072 30.67 25.47 -23.70
N PHE A 1073 31.76 24.87 -24.19
CA PHE A 1073 33.14 25.29 -23.96
C PHE A 1073 34.04 24.94 -25.16
N ASP A 1074 34.97 25.83 -25.50
CA ASP A 1074 35.90 25.68 -26.63
C ASP A 1074 37.14 24.83 -26.31
N TRP A 1075 37.65 24.11 -27.32
CA TRP A 1075 38.87 23.31 -27.26
C TRP A 1075 40.12 24.18 -27.47
N THR A 1076 40.67 24.70 -26.38
CA THR A 1076 41.89 25.52 -26.43
C THR A 1076 43.13 24.65 -26.61
N ARG A 1077 43.75 24.73 -27.79
CA ARG A 1077 45.06 24.14 -28.09
C ARG A 1077 46.16 24.79 -27.23
N GLN A 1078 46.91 23.99 -26.50
CA GLN A 1078 47.88 24.40 -25.48
C GLN A 1078 49.21 23.66 -25.67
N SER A 1079 50.34 24.30 -25.35
CA SER A 1079 51.65 23.65 -25.21
C SER A 1079 52.14 23.66 -23.76
N GLY A 1080 52.83 22.60 -23.34
CA GLY A 1080 53.21 22.37 -21.94
C GLY A 1080 51.99 22.14 -21.01
N SER A 1081 52.23 22.26 -19.71
CA SER A 1081 51.25 21.97 -18.66
C SER A 1081 50.01 22.87 -18.68
N THR A 1082 48.83 22.29 -18.46
CA THR A 1082 47.54 23.01 -18.38
C THR A 1082 47.48 24.06 -17.26
N PRO A 1083 46.68 25.14 -17.40
CA PRO A 1083 46.59 26.22 -16.40
C PRO A 1083 46.05 25.79 -15.01
N THR A 1084 45.29 24.69 -14.97
CA THR A 1084 44.73 24.11 -13.74
C THR A 1084 45.65 23.03 -13.17
N ALA A 1085 45.96 23.14 -11.88
CA ALA A 1085 46.99 22.33 -11.24
C ALA A 1085 46.58 20.86 -11.07
N MET A 1086 47.44 19.94 -11.50
CA MET A 1086 47.27 18.47 -11.45
C MET A 1086 46.12 17.88 -12.29
N THR A 1087 45.49 18.66 -13.17
CA THR A 1087 44.31 18.23 -13.97
C THR A 1087 44.58 18.12 -15.48
N GLY A 1088 45.83 17.99 -15.90
CA GLY A 1088 46.22 17.80 -17.30
C GLY A 1088 47.66 17.31 -17.46
N PRO A 1089 48.06 16.86 -18.68
CA PRO A 1089 49.43 16.44 -18.96
C PRO A 1089 50.41 17.61 -18.85
N SER A 1090 51.68 17.32 -18.55
CA SER A 1090 52.72 18.33 -18.33
C SER A 1090 53.46 18.79 -19.58
N SER A 1091 53.38 18.02 -20.66
CA SER A 1091 54.10 18.16 -21.93
C SER A 1091 53.35 17.39 -23.01
N ASP A 1092 53.59 17.71 -24.29
CA ASP A 1092 53.02 16.92 -25.39
C ASP A 1092 53.64 15.50 -25.47
N HIS A 1093 52.82 14.55 -25.95
CA HIS A 1093 53.15 13.14 -26.15
C HIS A 1093 53.85 12.83 -27.49
N THR A 1094 53.70 13.68 -28.50
CA THR A 1094 54.24 13.51 -29.86
C THR A 1094 55.65 14.09 -29.99
N THR A 1095 55.88 15.25 -29.35
CA THR A 1095 57.13 16.02 -29.41
C THR A 1095 57.94 15.99 -28.10
N GLY A 1096 57.29 15.77 -26.95
CA GLY A 1096 57.94 15.66 -25.64
C GLY A 1096 58.32 16.99 -24.97
N SER A 1097 57.78 18.12 -25.44
CA SER A 1097 58.01 19.48 -24.88
C SER A 1097 56.83 20.02 -24.07
#